data_AF-A0A559QPS1-F1
#
_entry.id   AF-A0A559QPS1-F1
#
_cell.length_a   1.000
_cell.length_b   1.000
_cell.length_c   1.000
_cell.angle_alpha   90.00
_cell.angle_beta   90.00
_cell.angle_gamma   90.00
#
_symmetry.space_group_name_H-M   'P 1'
#
loop_
_entity.id
_entity.type
_entity.pdbx_description
1 polymer ?
#
loop_
_entity_poly.entity_id
_entity_poly.type
_entity_poly.pdbx_seq_one_letter_code
_entity_poly.pdbx_strand_id
1 'polypeptide(L)'
;MLRSRSFSQFLILSFITLILQACGDDSDRSKKPVTDFENYRELHLSSLEVTVGGEVVELVPSFSKDFIGPYSIEVAADIESITLKPTLFDDFNLIEIAKNEIVYEDGEPKTDEYGNFIITSFGEKAIVASGAVDTKTIREGDNYLEIRISPPDSNVYLVYKIFVHRPSTAAQLLDVRVLDRGYEGDGSPILALTPEFDPTVSSYTASAPYHACTVDTYVRTPERHTSVTVNGVTLENLTTKAFDIDIGETTFNYVSTPELGDGEQSYTITVTRAAATEEDLAADATLASLELTGGEFSREFRCLVNSYSAAINNVTESVQFAATPIVDGAVLRIGNPLFNLNGEVVGITFPVEYTPGEAFNLDLEVGNTTQKAIEVTSTSGDVVKYYLLSFLRLSTNRITVETAEELQEAMRNAQPNDEIFLTAASYNGVASEETSGHPKAHFYAAASGTLEQPIILRSGISGFKPQLIGDATASNAVLRIEGDYWVVQNLELTGSQTGVVIDGGNHNTINGVVVDDVNERGIHIRNGSSNNIVQRSVIVNTGLNPAEGHDDFAEAIVVGSDAEDWSSAPEGSLDEKDYDNIIANNLIGTDVRAEAIDVKEGTLRTQIRHNIIDLKGITSIAEDGSAIVVKGNNVDIAYNSFFNDPGTGLTQLITLKNVQRDWLSIPWGEDARMFQNSASLGAAQIPMLNSTDVINASVTDNTRLDGVEVSYVGMGIDESFSTPKIVIKTLSDTCLTDTDLENATFGLLEVAACSNSNDQQWLVLNEENGYVYITKDGLDGRVMRPDGSGYYSGNSNTAVEIDLIPEGDNANGFVFRWQVLYSQKGVSFANKGYNVRSVLDSEGVSSNENLVVIKAASGADTQYFVVEEI
;
A
#
# COMPACT_ATOMS: atom_id res chain seq x y z
N MET A 1 77.27 28.06 -7.61
CA MET A 1 78.58 27.47 -7.20
C MET A 1 78.32 26.57 -6.00
N LEU A 2 78.35 25.24 -6.23
CA LEU A 2 79.30 24.29 -5.61
C LEU A 2 79.03 24.03 -4.12
N ARG A 3 78.36 22.92 -3.75
CA ARG A 3 78.94 21.60 -3.34
C ARG A 3 79.82 21.74 -2.08
N SER A 4 79.71 20.95 -1.00
CA SER A 4 79.29 19.55 -0.84
C SER A 4 79.33 19.11 0.64
N ARG A 5 78.50 18.10 1.00
CA ARG A 5 78.77 16.85 1.78
C ARG A 5 79.70 16.94 3.04
N SER A 6 79.45 16.30 4.19
CA SER A 6 78.52 15.23 4.59
C SER A 6 78.64 14.92 6.10
N PHE A 7 77.62 14.21 6.61
CA PHE A 7 77.62 13.17 7.67
C PHE A 7 77.24 13.52 9.12
N SER A 8 76.25 12.75 9.64
CA SER A 8 75.73 12.59 11.03
C SER A 8 74.70 13.65 11.46
N GLN A 9 73.45 13.39 11.90
CA GLN A 9 72.78 12.21 12.48
C GLN A 9 71.24 12.44 12.54
N PHE A 10 70.45 11.36 12.46
CA PHE A 10 69.07 11.13 12.94
C PHE A 10 67.93 12.14 12.62
N LEU A 11 67.12 11.83 11.59
CA LEU A 11 65.71 11.38 11.68
C LEU A 11 65.10 11.42 10.24
N ILE A 12 64.19 10.49 9.95
CA ILE A 12 63.33 10.44 8.74
C ILE A 12 63.99 9.84 7.48
N LEU A 13 63.80 8.52 7.27
CA LEU A 13 63.56 7.94 5.93
C LEU A 13 63.17 6.44 6.04
N SER A 14 61.94 6.09 5.67
CA SER A 14 61.61 4.89 4.88
C SER A 14 60.08 4.80 4.64
N PHE A 15 59.58 5.48 3.59
CA PHE A 15 58.30 5.17 2.98
C PHE A 15 58.37 5.59 1.51
N ILE A 16 58.86 4.69 0.66
CA ILE A 16 58.57 4.50 -0.78
C ILE A 16 59.38 3.25 -1.18
N THR A 17 58.69 2.11 -1.29
CA THR A 17 58.80 1.03 -2.29
C THR A 17 58.02 -0.19 -1.76
N LEU A 18 57.19 -0.78 -2.62
CA LEU A 18 56.19 -1.85 -2.39
C LEU A 18 54.82 -1.40 -1.88
N ILE A 19 53.97 -0.92 -2.79
CA ILE A 19 52.51 -1.11 -2.70
C ILE A 19 52.10 -1.80 -4.00
N LEU A 20 52.37 -3.10 -4.05
CA LEU A 20 51.89 -4.10 -4.99
C LEU A 20 52.16 -5.43 -4.28
N GLN A 21 51.11 -6.24 -4.11
CA GLN A 21 50.99 -7.44 -3.24
C GLN A 21 50.59 -7.19 -1.79
N ALA A 22 49.32 -6.85 -1.59
CA ALA A 22 48.49 -7.39 -0.51
C ALA A 22 46.98 -7.32 -0.87
N CYS A 23 46.63 -7.54 -2.13
CA CYS A 23 45.35 -8.19 -2.42
C CYS A 23 45.67 -9.68 -2.29
N GLY A 24 45.24 -10.28 -1.18
CA GLY A 24 45.30 -11.73 -1.03
C GLY A 24 44.55 -12.35 -2.20
N ASP A 25 45.19 -13.32 -2.83
CA ASP A 25 44.55 -14.25 -3.75
C ASP A 25 43.52 -15.03 -2.92
N ASP A 26 42.25 -14.63 -3.00
CA ASP A 26 41.14 -15.22 -2.24
C ASP A 26 40.48 -16.38 -3.01
N SER A 27 41.16 -16.94 -4.02
CA SER A 27 40.68 -18.07 -4.82
C SER A 27 40.59 -19.39 -4.04
N ASP A 28 41.24 -19.48 -2.86
CA ASP A 28 41.28 -20.69 -2.04
C ASP A 28 40.58 -20.55 -0.68
N ARG A 29 39.89 -19.44 -0.40
CA ARG A 29 38.98 -19.39 0.75
C ARG A 29 37.69 -20.13 0.39
N SER A 30 37.48 -21.29 1.02
CA SER A 30 36.13 -21.84 1.12
C SER A 30 35.22 -20.73 1.65
N LYS A 31 34.24 -20.30 0.84
CA LYS A 31 33.12 -19.46 1.30
C LYS A 31 32.38 -20.21 2.39
N LYS A 32 32.89 -20.12 3.62
CA LYS A 32 32.15 -20.47 4.82
C LYS A 32 31.51 -19.18 5.34
N PRO A 33 30.35 -19.29 6.00
CA PRO A 33 29.70 -18.14 6.59
C PRO A 33 30.68 -17.37 7.47
N VAL A 34 30.55 -16.05 7.49
CA VAL A 34 31.19 -15.23 8.53
C VAL A 34 30.56 -15.67 9.86
N THR A 35 31.29 -16.44 10.67
CA THR A 35 30.81 -16.94 11.97
C THR A 35 31.37 -16.16 13.15
N ASP A 36 32.03 -15.02 12.94
CA ASP A 36 32.60 -14.21 14.02
C ASP A 36 31.84 -12.88 14.16
N PHE A 37 30.75 -12.94 14.93
CA PHE A 37 29.97 -11.79 15.38
C PHE A 37 30.42 -11.30 16.77
N GLU A 38 31.55 -11.74 17.33
CA GLU A 38 31.93 -11.45 18.73
C GLU A 38 32.10 -9.95 19.02
N ASN A 39 32.20 -9.09 18.00
CA ASN A 39 32.31 -7.63 18.16
C ASN A 39 31.00 -6.84 17.95
N TYR A 40 29.91 -7.47 17.50
CA TYR A 40 28.60 -6.83 17.44
C TYR A 40 27.85 -7.13 18.74
N ARG A 41 27.89 -6.16 19.67
CA ARG A 41 27.12 -6.24 20.91
C ARG A 41 25.63 -6.13 20.57
N GLU A 42 24.85 -7.07 21.08
CA GLU A 42 23.40 -7.02 20.98
C GLU A 42 22.88 -5.88 21.87
N LEU A 43 22.29 -4.85 21.25
CA LEU A 43 21.79 -3.67 21.95
C LEU A 43 20.27 -3.69 22.15
N HIS A 44 19.58 -4.74 21.71
CA HIS A 44 18.15 -4.91 21.94
C HIS A 44 17.83 -5.31 23.39
N LEU A 45 16.62 -4.99 23.83
CA LEU A 45 16.02 -5.56 25.04
C LEU A 45 15.55 -6.99 24.76
N SER A 46 15.71 -7.87 25.73
CA SER A 46 15.08 -9.19 25.74
C SER A 46 13.62 -9.11 26.19
N SER A 47 13.31 -8.17 27.09
CA SER A 47 11.93 -7.86 27.50
C SER A 47 11.80 -6.43 28.01
N LEU A 48 10.58 -5.91 27.95
CA LEU A 48 10.19 -4.66 28.57
C LEU A 48 8.85 -4.85 29.27
N GLU A 49 8.86 -4.83 30.61
CA GLU A 49 7.65 -4.85 31.42
C GLU A 49 7.29 -3.41 31.80
N VAL A 50 6.04 -3.00 31.55
CA VAL A 50 5.53 -1.68 31.94
C VAL A 50 4.39 -1.86 32.92
N THR A 51 4.44 -1.15 34.04
CA THR A 51 3.44 -1.21 35.10
C THR A 51 2.75 0.16 35.25
N VAL A 52 1.43 0.16 35.21
CA VAL A 52 0.55 1.32 35.38
C VAL A 52 -0.41 1.04 36.54
N GLY A 53 -0.49 1.93 37.53
CA GLY A 53 -1.39 1.74 38.68
C GLY A 53 -1.14 0.48 39.53
N GLY A 54 0.04 -0.16 39.38
CA GLY A 54 0.39 -1.42 40.04
C GLY A 54 0.10 -2.69 39.23
N GLU A 55 -0.46 -2.56 38.03
CA GLU A 55 -0.72 -3.68 37.11
C GLU A 55 0.19 -3.63 35.88
N VAL A 56 0.63 -4.79 35.40
CA VAL A 56 1.42 -4.88 34.17
C VAL A 56 0.50 -4.65 32.97
N VAL A 57 0.87 -3.72 32.11
CA VAL A 57 0.11 -3.37 30.91
C VAL A 57 0.88 -3.78 29.65
N GLU A 58 0.13 -4.07 28.60
CA GLU A 58 0.69 -4.36 27.28
C GLU A 58 0.90 -3.07 26.50
N LEU A 59 2.01 -2.98 25.77
CA LEU A 59 2.29 -1.87 24.86
C LEU A 59 1.48 -2.01 23.57
N VAL A 60 1.22 -0.90 22.88
CA VAL A 60 0.68 -0.90 21.52
C VAL A 60 1.73 -0.34 20.56
N PRO A 61 2.19 -1.09 19.54
CA PRO A 61 2.00 -2.54 19.39
C PRO A 61 2.69 -3.29 20.54
N SER A 62 2.33 -4.58 20.73
CA SER A 62 2.96 -5.43 21.73
C SER A 62 4.48 -5.41 21.60
N PHE A 63 5.18 -5.44 22.73
CA PHE A 63 6.64 -5.36 22.74
C PHE A 63 7.26 -6.42 21.84
N SER A 64 8.06 -5.99 20.86
CA SER A 64 8.88 -6.85 20.02
C SER A 64 10.33 -6.40 20.11
N LYS A 65 11.23 -7.36 20.31
CA LYS A 65 12.67 -7.08 20.38
C LYS A 65 13.19 -6.40 19.12
N ASP A 66 12.59 -6.69 17.96
CA ASP A 66 13.01 -6.17 16.65
C ASP A 66 12.30 -4.85 16.28
N PHE A 67 11.44 -4.34 17.16
CA PHE A 67 10.74 -3.06 17.01
C PHE A 67 11.18 -2.09 18.12
N ILE A 68 11.78 -0.96 17.74
CA ILE A 68 12.27 0.05 18.69
C ILE A 68 11.25 1.16 18.99
N GLY A 69 10.01 0.98 18.55
CA GLY A 69 8.92 1.94 18.70
C GLY A 69 8.62 2.77 17.44
N PRO A 70 7.62 3.67 17.51
CA PRO A 70 6.97 4.13 18.74
C PRO A 70 6.06 3.07 19.37
N TYR A 71 6.21 2.88 20.68
CA TYR A 71 5.23 2.22 21.52
C TYR A 71 4.29 3.26 22.11
N SER A 72 3.02 2.94 22.30
CA SER A 72 2.02 3.80 22.95
C SER A 72 1.31 3.09 24.09
N ILE A 73 0.97 3.85 25.12
CA ILE A 73 0.11 3.43 26.22
C ILE A 73 -0.83 4.58 26.59
N GLU A 74 -2.12 4.28 26.68
CA GLU A 74 -3.15 5.17 27.23
C GLU A 74 -3.30 4.88 28.73
N VAL A 75 -3.24 5.91 29.59
CA VAL A 75 -3.39 5.74 31.05
C VAL A 75 -4.57 6.54 31.59
N ALA A 76 -5.16 6.08 32.69
CA ALA A 76 -6.23 6.82 33.35
C ALA A 76 -5.74 8.17 33.90
N ALA A 77 -6.63 9.15 34.02
CA ALA A 77 -6.27 10.52 34.40
C ALA A 77 -5.72 10.67 35.82
N ASP A 78 -5.96 9.71 36.72
CA ASP A 78 -5.38 9.67 38.07
C ASP A 78 -3.97 9.04 38.12
N ILE A 79 -3.46 8.52 37.00
CA ILE A 79 -2.11 7.96 36.90
C ILE A 79 -1.08 9.09 36.76
N GLU A 80 -0.36 9.38 37.85
CA GLU A 80 0.70 10.40 37.87
C GLU A 80 2.10 9.84 37.59
N SER A 81 2.25 8.52 37.47
CA SER A 81 3.52 7.88 37.17
C SER A 81 3.35 6.48 36.58
N ILE A 82 4.34 6.04 35.80
CA ILE A 82 4.45 4.66 35.33
C ILE A 82 5.81 4.09 35.69
N THR A 83 5.87 2.77 35.69
CA THR A 83 7.07 2.03 36.08
C THR A 83 7.56 1.17 34.91
N LEU A 84 8.83 1.27 34.58
CA LEU A 84 9.50 0.56 33.49
C LEU A 84 10.49 -0.44 34.07
N LYS A 85 10.51 -1.65 33.52
CA LYS A 85 11.47 -2.69 33.89
C LYS A 85 12.03 -3.36 32.61
N PRO A 86 13.04 -2.73 31.99
CA PRO A 86 13.73 -3.28 30.82
C PRO A 86 14.73 -4.37 31.21
N THR A 87 14.80 -5.44 30.43
CA THR A 87 15.80 -6.50 30.55
C THR A 87 16.66 -6.54 29.30
N LEU A 88 17.99 -6.49 29.46
CA LEU A 88 18.93 -6.55 28.35
C LEU A 88 18.99 -7.95 27.73
N PHE A 89 19.39 -8.01 26.47
CA PHE A 89 19.82 -9.27 25.85
C PHE A 89 21.29 -9.60 26.18
N ASP A 90 22.15 -8.58 26.24
CA ASP A 90 23.53 -8.65 26.74
C ASP A 90 23.68 -7.74 27.98
N ASP A 91 23.84 -8.34 29.16
CA ASP A 91 23.97 -7.67 30.46
C ASP A 91 25.25 -6.80 30.58
N PHE A 92 26.14 -6.83 29.59
CA PHE A 92 27.29 -5.92 29.52
C PHE A 92 26.91 -4.48 29.17
N ASN A 93 25.75 -4.26 28.55
CA ASN A 93 25.30 -2.92 28.18
C ASN A 93 24.74 -2.13 29.38
N LEU A 94 24.66 -0.81 29.22
CA LEU A 94 24.01 0.10 30.16
C LEU A 94 22.61 0.45 29.66
N ILE A 95 21.65 0.52 30.57
CA ILE A 95 20.31 1.05 30.32
C ILE A 95 20.21 2.45 30.92
N GLU A 96 19.87 3.43 30.10
CA GLU A 96 19.52 4.78 30.50
C GLU A 96 18.05 5.06 30.15
N ILE A 97 17.25 5.42 31.14
CA ILE A 97 15.83 5.76 30.96
C ILE A 97 15.65 7.24 31.23
N ALA A 98 15.12 7.96 30.25
CA ALA A 98 14.86 9.38 30.32
C ALA A 98 13.43 9.71 29.86
N LYS A 99 12.92 10.86 30.32
CA LYS A 99 11.66 11.45 29.89
C LYS A 99 11.98 12.77 29.21
N ASN A 100 11.34 13.03 28.08
CA ASN A 100 11.42 14.34 27.44
C ASN A 100 10.51 15.32 28.18
N GLU A 101 11.09 16.43 28.64
CA GLU A 101 10.37 17.42 29.44
C GLU A 101 10.54 18.82 28.87
N ILE A 102 9.45 19.59 28.90
CA ILE A 102 9.45 21.02 28.62
C ILE A 102 10.28 21.71 29.70
N VAL A 103 11.20 22.59 29.29
CA VAL A 103 11.96 23.43 30.20
C VAL A 103 11.02 24.50 30.74
N TYR A 104 10.96 24.65 32.06
CA TYR A 104 10.24 25.75 32.70
C TYR A 104 11.24 26.78 33.26
N GLU A 105 10.92 28.07 33.14
CA GLU A 105 11.66 29.19 33.74
C GLU A 105 10.66 30.07 34.50
N ASP A 106 10.87 30.25 35.81
CA ASP A 106 9.95 30.96 36.72
C ASP A 106 8.50 30.43 36.75
N GLY A 107 8.29 29.16 36.42
CA GLY A 107 6.97 28.51 36.44
C GLY A 107 6.22 28.54 35.12
N GLU A 108 6.76 29.23 34.11
CA GLU A 108 6.22 29.27 32.76
C GLU A 108 7.04 28.37 31.82
N PRO A 109 6.41 27.71 30.84
CA PRO A 109 7.13 26.94 29.83
C PRO A 109 8.05 27.86 29.02
N LYS A 110 9.34 27.54 28.96
CA LYS A 110 10.31 28.28 28.18
C LYS A 110 10.10 27.99 26.70
N THR A 111 9.95 29.04 25.91
CA THR A 111 9.84 28.95 24.45
C THR A 111 11.12 29.40 23.75
N ASP A 112 11.34 28.93 22.53
CA ASP A 112 12.33 29.47 21.61
C ASP A 112 11.84 30.79 20.98
N GLU A 113 12.65 31.39 20.10
CA GLU A 113 12.34 32.66 19.43
C GLU A 113 11.10 32.59 18.51
N TYR A 114 10.60 31.39 18.23
CA TYR A 114 9.41 31.12 17.41
C TYR A 114 8.18 30.75 18.26
N GLY A 115 8.31 30.71 19.59
CA GLY A 115 7.22 30.35 20.50
C GLY A 115 7.07 28.84 20.75
N ASN A 116 7.99 28.00 20.29
CA ASN A 116 7.95 26.55 20.53
C ASN A 116 8.55 26.23 21.90
N PHE A 117 7.95 25.30 22.64
CA PHE A 117 8.51 24.85 23.92
C PHE A 117 9.91 24.24 23.74
N ILE A 118 10.86 24.67 24.57
CA ILE A 118 12.18 24.05 24.63
C ILE A 118 12.03 22.73 25.37
N ILE A 119 12.30 21.62 24.71
CA ILE A 119 12.22 20.27 25.29
C ILE A 119 13.64 19.75 25.54
N THR A 120 13.91 19.17 26.72
CA THR A 120 15.16 18.46 26.99
C THR A 120 14.95 16.96 26.86
N SER A 121 15.94 16.25 26.30
CA SER A 121 15.95 14.79 26.20
C SER A 121 16.45 14.07 27.46
N PHE A 122 16.56 14.78 28.59
CA PHE A 122 17.21 14.27 29.81
C PHE A 122 16.42 14.55 31.09
N GLY A 123 15.12 14.81 30.99
CA GLY A 123 14.22 14.92 32.15
C GLY A 123 14.14 13.59 32.90
N GLU A 124 14.11 13.67 34.24
CA GLU A 124 14.07 12.50 35.15
C GLU A 124 15.08 11.38 34.84
N LYS A 125 16.22 11.67 34.20
CA LYS A 125 17.17 10.66 33.73
C LYS A 125 17.69 9.73 34.84
N ALA A 126 17.66 8.43 34.58
CA ALA A 126 18.24 7.40 35.46
C ALA A 126 19.03 6.35 34.66
N ILE A 127 20.10 5.83 35.25
CA ILE A 127 20.82 4.65 34.74
C ILE A 127 20.47 3.48 35.65
N VAL A 128 19.98 2.38 35.07
CA VAL A 128 19.47 1.22 35.82
C VAL A 128 20.14 -0.08 35.37
N ALA A 129 20.13 -1.08 36.25
CA ALA A 129 20.60 -2.43 35.91
C ALA A 129 19.54 -3.18 35.08
N SER A 130 19.98 -4.20 34.33
CA SER A 130 19.08 -5.14 33.63
C SER A 130 18.05 -5.73 34.59
N GLY A 131 16.76 -5.63 34.26
CA GLY A 131 15.63 -6.09 35.07
C GLY A 131 15.33 -5.23 36.30
N ALA A 132 16.03 -4.11 36.51
CA ALA A 132 15.71 -3.16 37.56
C ALA A 132 14.55 -2.24 37.16
N VAL A 133 13.84 -1.78 38.17
CA VAL A 133 12.65 -0.94 38.03
C VAL A 133 13.03 0.54 38.08
N ASP A 134 12.44 1.35 37.19
CA ASP A 134 12.52 2.80 37.20
C ASP A 134 11.13 3.43 37.03
N THR A 135 10.83 4.46 37.80
CA THR A 135 9.51 5.12 37.80
C THR A 135 9.64 6.52 37.23
N LYS A 136 8.81 6.85 36.23
CA LYS A 136 8.73 8.18 35.62
C LYS A 136 7.41 8.85 35.94
N THR A 137 7.43 10.15 36.20
CA THR A 137 6.19 10.92 36.37
C THR A 137 5.52 11.12 35.01
N ILE A 138 4.19 11.12 35.00
CA ILE A 138 3.34 11.34 33.83
C ILE A 138 2.49 12.59 34.08
N ARG A 139 2.76 13.65 33.30
CA ARG A 139 1.92 14.85 33.28
C ARG A 139 0.65 14.60 32.46
N GLU A 140 -0.37 15.44 32.63
CA GLU A 140 -1.48 15.45 31.67
C GLU A 140 -0.96 15.75 30.24
N GLY A 141 -1.62 15.16 29.25
CA GLY A 141 -1.23 15.17 27.84
C GLY A 141 -0.22 14.10 27.46
N ASP A 142 0.49 14.35 26.36
CA ASP A 142 1.46 13.40 25.82
C ASP A 142 2.79 13.46 26.58
N ASN A 143 3.27 12.29 26.97
CA ASN A 143 4.57 12.09 27.59
C ASN A 143 5.41 11.21 26.68
N TYR A 144 6.68 11.57 26.46
CA TYR A 144 7.60 10.80 25.64
C TYR A 144 8.79 10.35 26.48
N LEU A 145 9.00 9.03 26.52
CA LEU A 145 10.03 8.36 27.29
C LEU A 145 10.98 7.64 26.33
N GLU A 146 12.26 7.66 26.66
CA GLU A 146 13.33 6.99 25.93
C GLU A 146 14.03 5.97 26.84
N ILE A 147 14.23 4.74 26.33
CA ILE A 147 15.13 3.76 26.92
C ILE A 147 16.32 3.60 25.97
N ARG A 148 17.47 4.13 26.37
CA ARG A 148 18.72 4.09 25.62
C ARG A 148 19.60 2.95 26.12
N ILE A 149 20.08 2.12 25.19
CA ILE A 149 20.98 1.00 25.47
C ILE A 149 22.30 1.26 24.78
N SER A 150 23.39 1.19 25.54
CA SER A 150 24.73 1.48 25.03
C SER A 150 25.80 0.64 25.71
N PRO A 151 26.88 0.25 25.02
CA PRO A 151 28.06 -0.29 25.68
C PRO A 151 28.72 0.79 26.57
N PRO A 152 29.29 0.44 27.75
CA PRO A 152 29.88 1.40 28.68
C PRO A 152 30.94 2.36 28.12
N ASP A 153 31.67 1.93 27.08
CA ASP A 153 32.80 2.65 26.48
C ASP A 153 32.54 3.07 25.02
N SER A 154 31.27 3.18 24.60
CA SER A 154 30.88 3.49 23.22
C SER A 154 29.86 4.63 23.14
N ASN A 155 29.92 5.41 22.05
CA ASN A 155 28.90 6.40 21.72
C ASN A 155 27.78 5.82 20.82
N VAL A 156 27.80 4.50 20.59
CA VAL A 156 26.75 3.80 19.83
C VAL A 156 25.64 3.40 20.80
N TYR A 157 24.40 3.68 20.42
CA TYR A 157 23.25 3.34 21.23
C TYR A 157 22.03 2.96 20.39
N LEU A 158 21.16 2.14 20.98
CA LEU A 158 19.81 1.83 20.51
C LEU A 158 18.80 2.56 21.41
N VAL A 159 17.72 3.10 20.85
CA VAL A 159 16.71 3.84 21.64
C VAL A 159 15.32 3.24 21.40
N TYR A 160 14.71 2.75 22.48
CA TYR A 160 13.29 2.42 22.49
C TYR A 160 12.47 3.66 22.82
N LYS A 161 11.41 3.90 22.03
CA LYS A 161 10.54 5.08 22.11
C LYS A 161 9.18 4.73 22.67
N ILE A 162 8.79 5.32 23.78
CA ILE A 162 7.51 5.04 24.46
C ILE A 162 6.74 6.34 24.63
N PHE A 163 5.54 6.39 24.08
CA PHE A 163 4.57 7.46 24.24
C PHE A 163 3.54 7.03 25.28
N VAL A 164 3.30 7.90 26.25
CA VAL A 164 2.30 7.67 27.30
C VAL A 164 1.35 8.84 27.26
N HIS A 165 0.11 8.57 26.92
CA HIS A 165 -0.93 9.57 26.89
C HIS A 165 -1.75 9.50 28.18
N ARG A 166 -1.83 10.64 28.89
CA ARG A 166 -2.69 10.82 30.06
C ARG A 166 -3.73 11.88 29.74
N PRO A 167 -5.03 11.60 29.86
CA PRO A 167 -6.06 12.57 29.48
C PRO A 167 -5.91 13.92 30.18
N SER A 168 -6.00 15.00 29.41
CA SER A 168 -5.86 16.37 29.96
C SER A 168 -7.21 17.04 30.25
N THR A 169 -7.24 17.80 31.35
CA THR A 169 -8.37 18.65 31.74
C THR A 169 -8.23 20.10 31.24
N ALA A 170 -7.14 20.42 30.52
CA ALA A 170 -6.84 21.76 30.05
C ALA A 170 -7.61 22.13 28.78
N ALA A 171 -8.36 23.23 28.85
CA ALA A 171 -9.16 23.75 27.74
C ALA A 171 -8.80 25.20 27.35
N GLN A 172 -8.00 25.90 28.14
CA GLN A 172 -7.65 27.30 27.87
C GLN A 172 -6.70 27.40 26.67
N LEU A 173 -7.10 28.12 25.62
CA LEU A 173 -6.28 28.28 24.42
C LEU A 173 -5.03 29.12 24.73
N LEU A 174 -3.91 28.78 24.09
CA LEU A 174 -2.63 29.45 24.25
C LEU A 174 -2.36 30.49 23.16
N ASP A 175 -3.10 30.47 22.07
CA ASP A 175 -3.06 31.47 20.99
C ASP A 175 -4.33 31.36 20.13
N VAL A 176 -4.83 32.50 19.63
CA VAL A 176 -5.89 32.55 18.61
C VAL A 176 -5.57 33.65 17.63
N ARG A 177 -5.63 33.34 16.33
CA ARG A 177 -5.38 34.32 15.26
C ARG A 177 -6.45 34.22 14.19
N VAL A 178 -6.73 35.37 13.58
CA VAL A 178 -7.52 35.49 12.37
C VAL A 178 -6.65 36.15 11.32
N LEU A 179 -6.53 35.54 10.15
CA LEU A 179 -5.67 36.00 9.06
C LEU A 179 -6.53 36.37 7.86
N ASP A 180 -6.23 37.51 7.24
CA ASP A 180 -6.76 37.89 5.93
C ASP A 180 -6.10 37.05 4.85
N ARG A 181 -6.89 36.15 4.25
CA ARG A 181 -6.40 35.27 3.19
C ARG A 181 -6.21 35.98 1.85
N GLY A 182 -6.84 37.14 1.67
CA GLY A 182 -6.73 37.98 0.47
C GLY A 182 -5.61 39.00 0.52
N TYR A 183 -4.74 38.95 1.53
CA TYR A 183 -3.69 39.93 1.75
C TYR A 183 -2.56 39.83 0.70
N GLU A 184 -2.27 40.93 -0.01
CA GLU A 184 -1.23 41.01 -1.06
C GLU A 184 -0.08 41.99 -0.72
N GLY A 185 0.07 42.39 0.55
CA GLY A 185 1.07 43.37 1.00
C GLY A 185 2.38 42.79 1.58
N ASP A 186 3.30 43.68 1.98
CA ASP A 186 4.58 43.36 2.63
C ASP A 186 4.52 43.30 4.17
N GLY A 187 3.36 43.57 4.74
CA GLY A 187 3.06 43.53 6.18
C GLY A 187 2.52 42.19 6.67
N SER A 188 1.82 42.23 7.80
CA SER A 188 1.24 41.02 8.41
C SER A 188 -0.17 40.76 7.89
N PRO A 189 -0.50 39.52 7.46
CA PRO A 189 -1.87 39.13 7.14
C PRO A 189 -2.73 38.92 8.40
N ILE A 190 -2.14 38.96 9.60
CA ILE A 190 -2.86 38.77 10.87
C ILE A 190 -3.72 40.01 11.15
N LEU A 191 -5.03 39.80 11.29
CA LEU A 191 -5.95 40.83 11.74
C LEU A 191 -5.74 41.07 13.24
N ALA A 192 -5.40 42.31 13.60
CA ALA A 192 -5.14 42.67 14.99
C ALA A 192 -6.40 42.50 15.85
N LEU A 193 -6.32 41.64 16.86
CA LEU A 193 -7.37 41.49 17.85
C LEU A 193 -7.34 42.69 18.82
N THR A 194 -8.53 43.17 19.20
CA THR A 194 -8.72 44.18 20.24
C THR A 194 -9.63 43.64 21.33
N PRO A 195 -9.16 43.48 22.58
CA PRO A 195 -7.77 43.64 23.03
C PRO A 195 -6.79 42.64 22.38
N GLU A 196 -5.48 42.81 22.58
CA GLU A 196 -4.49 41.77 22.20
C GLU A 196 -4.86 40.45 22.90
N PHE A 197 -4.56 39.31 22.27
CA PHE A 197 -4.98 38.01 22.79
C PHE A 197 -4.41 37.77 24.18
N ASP A 198 -5.30 37.58 25.15
CA ASP A 198 -5.01 37.15 26.51
C ASP A 198 -5.91 35.96 26.81
N PRO A 199 -5.37 34.78 27.14
CA PRO A 199 -6.17 33.57 27.30
C PRO A 199 -7.27 33.67 28.39
N THR A 200 -7.23 34.70 29.24
CA THR A 200 -8.25 35.01 30.27
C THR A 200 -9.40 35.90 29.77
N VAL A 201 -9.28 36.48 28.57
CA VAL A 201 -10.30 37.31 27.92
C VAL A 201 -11.09 36.45 26.93
N SER A 202 -12.42 36.51 27.02
CA SER A 202 -13.33 35.68 26.20
C SER A 202 -13.94 36.39 24.99
N SER A 203 -13.69 37.69 24.79
CA SER A 203 -14.28 38.46 23.68
C SER A 203 -13.30 39.44 23.04
N TYR A 204 -13.27 39.41 21.71
CA TYR A 204 -12.37 40.18 20.87
C TYR A 204 -13.09 40.74 19.66
N THR A 205 -12.56 41.83 19.12
CA THR A 205 -12.94 42.34 17.81
C THR A 205 -11.73 42.45 16.89
N ALA A 206 -11.97 42.35 15.58
CA ALA A 206 -10.98 42.61 14.54
C ALA A 206 -11.65 43.31 13.35
N SER A 207 -10.87 44.03 12.55
CA SER A 207 -11.36 44.69 11.33
C SER A 207 -10.68 44.08 10.10
N ALA A 208 -11.48 43.76 9.09
CA ALA A 208 -11.01 43.20 7.83
C ALA A 208 -11.32 44.17 6.67
N PRO A 209 -10.42 44.34 5.70
CA PRO A 209 -10.67 45.18 4.52
C PRO A 209 -11.74 44.56 3.61
N TYR A 210 -12.24 45.32 2.63
CA TYR A 210 -13.30 44.85 1.73
C TYR A 210 -12.92 43.57 0.97
N HIS A 211 -11.67 43.42 0.51
CA HIS A 211 -11.21 42.24 -0.25
C HIS A 211 -11.07 40.97 0.60
N ALA A 212 -11.08 41.08 1.94
CA ALA A 212 -10.95 39.95 2.87
C ALA A 212 -12.26 39.16 3.00
N CYS A 213 -12.73 38.59 1.89
CA CYS A 213 -13.96 37.81 1.85
C CYS A 213 -13.82 36.38 2.41
N THR A 214 -12.59 35.92 2.62
CA THR A 214 -12.24 34.69 3.35
C THR A 214 -11.18 35.03 4.39
N VAL A 215 -11.34 34.52 5.61
CA VAL A 215 -10.32 34.58 6.67
C VAL A 215 -9.91 33.18 7.10
N ASP A 216 -8.64 33.02 7.44
CA ASP A 216 -8.14 31.79 8.07
C ASP A 216 -8.13 31.97 9.60
N THR A 217 -8.79 31.06 10.32
CA THR A 217 -8.71 31.00 11.77
C THR A 217 -7.63 30.01 12.18
N TYR A 218 -6.91 30.34 13.24
CA TYR A 218 -5.82 29.53 13.79
C TYR A 218 -5.94 29.50 15.31
N VAL A 219 -5.65 28.35 15.90
CA VAL A 219 -5.60 28.17 17.35
C VAL A 219 -4.37 27.38 17.77
N ARG A 220 -3.91 27.68 18.98
CA ARG A 220 -2.97 26.83 19.71
C ARG A 220 -3.65 26.35 20.98
N THR A 221 -3.84 25.04 21.10
CA THR A 221 -4.40 24.40 22.29
C THR A 221 -3.30 24.10 23.31
N PRO A 222 -3.65 23.88 24.59
CA PRO A 222 -2.69 23.47 25.60
C PRO A 222 -2.12 22.07 25.34
N GLU A 223 -2.93 21.16 24.79
CA GLU A 223 -2.53 19.82 24.37
C GLU A 223 -3.16 19.45 23.03
N ARG A 224 -2.55 18.53 22.28
CA ARG A 224 -3.03 18.14 20.93
C ARG A 224 -4.39 17.43 20.92
N HIS A 225 -4.77 16.82 22.05
CA HIS A 225 -6.04 16.10 22.22
C HIS A 225 -7.15 17.01 22.76
N THR A 226 -6.85 18.26 23.14
CA THR A 226 -7.87 19.29 23.37
C THR A 226 -8.56 19.57 22.03
N SER A 227 -9.88 19.39 22.00
CA SER A 227 -10.66 19.63 20.79
C SER A 227 -11.10 21.09 20.73
N VAL A 228 -11.06 21.68 19.54
CA VAL A 228 -11.57 23.04 19.31
C VAL A 228 -12.55 23.00 18.15
N THR A 229 -13.70 23.63 18.34
CA THR A 229 -14.61 23.95 17.24
C THR A 229 -14.71 25.45 17.05
N VAL A 230 -14.76 25.90 15.80
CA VAL A 230 -15.05 27.28 15.43
C VAL A 230 -16.37 27.29 14.67
N ASN A 231 -17.39 27.91 15.24
CA ASN A 231 -18.76 27.85 14.73
C ASN A 231 -19.26 26.41 14.48
N GLY A 232 -18.85 25.47 15.35
CA GLY A 232 -19.19 24.04 15.25
C GLY A 232 -18.30 23.21 14.30
N VAL A 233 -17.38 23.84 13.57
CA VAL A 233 -16.42 23.15 12.69
C VAL A 233 -15.13 22.85 13.45
N THR A 234 -14.68 21.61 13.47
CA THR A 234 -13.43 21.22 14.12
C THR A 234 -12.23 21.93 13.52
N LEU A 235 -11.37 22.47 14.38
CA LEU A 235 -10.10 23.10 14.06
C LEU A 235 -9.00 22.40 14.85
N GLU A 236 -8.08 21.75 14.14
CA GLU A 236 -6.98 21.02 14.76
C GLU A 236 -5.92 21.99 15.31
N ASN A 237 -5.24 21.58 16.38
CA ASN A 237 -4.18 22.36 17.00
C ASN A 237 -3.09 22.72 15.98
N LEU A 238 -2.65 23.99 15.98
CA LEU A 238 -1.61 24.53 15.08
C LEU A 238 -1.97 24.48 13.58
N THR A 239 -3.24 24.29 13.24
CA THR A 239 -3.71 24.32 11.85
C THR A 239 -4.53 25.58 11.57
N THR A 240 -4.78 25.87 10.29
CA THR A 240 -5.66 26.95 9.87
C THR A 240 -6.92 26.40 9.21
N LYS A 241 -8.07 27.03 9.47
CA LYS A 241 -9.32 26.74 8.76
C LYS A 241 -9.89 28.03 8.16
N ALA A 242 -10.16 28.00 6.85
CA ALA A 242 -10.76 29.14 6.17
C ALA A 242 -12.28 29.18 6.36
N PHE A 243 -12.79 30.38 6.63
CA PHE A 243 -14.19 30.74 6.69
C PHE A 243 -14.46 31.95 5.81
N ASP A 244 -15.53 31.89 5.02
CA ASP A 244 -15.99 33.04 4.26
C ASP A 244 -16.74 34.01 5.20
N ILE A 245 -16.58 35.30 4.97
CA ILE A 245 -17.21 36.35 5.77
C ILE A 245 -17.93 37.37 4.87
N ASP A 246 -19.14 37.72 5.27
CA ASP A 246 -19.93 38.75 4.60
C ASP A 246 -19.47 40.16 4.99
N ILE A 247 -19.91 41.17 4.22
CA ILE A 247 -19.73 42.57 4.60
C ILE A 247 -20.47 42.83 5.93
N GLY A 248 -19.81 43.52 6.85
CA GLY A 248 -20.32 43.78 8.19
C GLY A 248 -19.74 42.82 9.22
N GLU A 249 -20.49 42.56 10.30
CA GLU A 249 -20.01 41.76 11.43
C GLU A 249 -20.23 40.26 11.17
N THR A 250 -19.14 39.49 11.25
CA THR A 250 -19.18 38.03 11.35
C THR A 250 -18.59 37.60 12.67
N THR A 251 -19.27 36.71 13.39
CA THR A 251 -18.84 36.23 14.71
C THR A 251 -18.32 34.80 14.62
N PHE A 252 -17.12 34.58 15.15
CA PHE A 252 -16.48 33.29 15.32
C PHE A 252 -16.54 32.87 16.78
N ASN A 253 -17.25 31.80 17.06
CA ASN A 253 -17.33 31.19 18.38
C ASN A 253 -16.38 30.00 18.44
N TYR A 254 -15.30 30.16 19.17
CA TYR A 254 -14.36 29.10 19.49
C TYR A 254 -14.85 28.41 20.75
N VAL A 255 -15.07 27.10 20.70
CA VAL A 255 -15.34 26.26 21.86
C VAL A 255 -14.18 25.29 21.98
N SER A 256 -13.40 25.45 23.03
CA SER A 256 -12.28 24.58 23.37
C SER A 256 -12.73 23.63 24.47
N THR A 257 -12.80 22.35 24.15
CA THR A 257 -13.29 21.30 25.04
C THR A 257 -12.10 20.45 25.47
N PRO A 258 -11.86 20.30 26.79
CA PRO A 258 -10.77 19.46 27.28
C PRO A 258 -11.04 18.00 26.91
N GLU A 259 -9.99 17.20 26.92
CA GLU A 259 -10.12 15.78 26.63
C GLU A 259 -10.91 15.03 27.71
N LEU A 260 -10.78 15.49 28.97
CA LEU A 260 -11.50 14.95 30.11
C LEU A 260 -12.17 16.05 30.96
N GLY A 261 -13.44 15.82 31.30
CA GLY A 261 -14.26 16.69 32.15
C GLY A 261 -15.10 17.72 31.38
N ASP A 262 -15.96 18.44 32.09
CA ASP A 262 -16.96 19.35 31.48
C ASP A 262 -16.48 20.82 31.36
N GLY A 263 -15.18 21.06 31.51
CA GLY A 263 -14.57 22.39 31.68
C GLY A 263 -14.34 23.16 30.39
N GLU A 264 -15.35 23.32 29.53
CA GLU A 264 -15.19 24.04 28.26
C GLU A 264 -14.77 25.51 28.45
N GLN A 265 -13.98 26.03 27.51
CA GLN A 265 -13.64 27.44 27.40
C GLN A 265 -14.10 28.00 26.06
N SER A 266 -14.76 29.16 26.10
CA SER A 266 -15.32 29.79 24.91
C SER A 266 -14.71 31.15 24.65
N TYR A 267 -14.35 31.41 23.39
CA TYR A 267 -13.85 32.69 22.92
C TYR A 267 -14.71 33.17 21.75
N THR A 268 -15.07 34.45 21.77
CA THR A 268 -15.85 35.09 20.71
C THR A 268 -14.99 36.13 20.01
N ILE A 269 -14.79 35.97 18.71
CA ILE A 269 -14.11 36.95 17.87
C ILE A 269 -15.10 37.51 16.85
N THR A 270 -15.42 38.80 16.95
CA THR A 270 -16.23 39.49 15.95
C THR A 270 -15.33 40.21 14.95
N VAL A 271 -15.35 39.74 13.70
CA VAL A 271 -14.62 40.37 12.59
C VAL A 271 -15.59 41.27 11.84
N THR A 272 -15.27 42.55 11.73
CA THR A 272 -16.04 43.51 10.91
C THR A 272 -15.35 43.69 9.56
N ARG A 273 -15.94 43.13 8.50
CA ARG A 273 -15.49 43.36 7.11
C ARG A 273 -16.03 44.68 6.60
N ALA A 274 -15.15 45.53 6.08
CA ALA A 274 -15.50 46.84 5.55
C ALA A 274 -16.45 46.75 4.34
N ALA A 275 -17.34 47.75 4.21
CA ALA A 275 -18.15 47.92 3.00
C ALA A 275 -17.29 48.39 1.83
N ALA A 276 -17.70 48.02 0.61
CA ALA A 276 -17.03 48.43 -0.62
C ALA A 276 -17.14 49.95 -0.83
N THR A 277 -16.05 50.57 -1.28
CA THR A 277 -16.08 51.89 -1.90
C THR A 277 -16.50 51.79 -3.38
N GLU A 278 -16.80 52.92 -4.03
CA GLU A 278 -17.08 52.93 -5.48
C GLU A 278 -15.88 52.44 -6.30
N GLU A 279 -14.66 52.72 -5.84
CA GLU A 279 -13.42 52.26 -6.46
C GLU A 279 -13.26 50.74 -6.30
N ASP A 280 -13.56 50.21 -5.11
CA ASP A 280 -13.55 48.77 -4.86
C ASP A 280 -14.52 48.03 -5.79
N LEU A 281 -15.76 48.49 -5.90
CA LEU A 281 -16.77 47.88 -6.80
C LEU A 281 -16.38 47.99 -8.27
N ALA A 282 -15.72 49.09 -8.67
CA ALA A 282 -15.27 49.25 -10.05
C ALA A 282 -14.14 48.26 -10.42
N ALA A 283 -13.30 47.92 -9.44
CA ALA A 283 -12.15 47.02 -9.60
C ALA A 283 -12.46 45.54 -9.30
N ASP A 284 -13.60 45.22 -8.69
CA ASP A 284 -13.93 43.85 -8.29
C ASP A 284 -14.30 42.98 -9.51
N ALA A 285 -13.47 41.97 -9.75
CA ALA A 285 -13.62 40.96 -10.80
C ALA A 285 -13.88 39.56 -10.23
N THR A 286 -14.42 39.45 -9.01
CA THR A 286 -14.69 38.16 -8.37
C THR A 286 -16.07 37.60 -8.71
N LEU A 287 -16.20 36.27 -8.66
CA LEU A 287 -17.48 35.58 -8.73
C LEU A 287 -18.19 35.62 -7.37
N ALA A 288 -19.51 35.72 -7.40
CA ALA A 288 -20.41 35.48 -6.28
C ALA A 288 -20.88 34.03 -6.20
N SER A 289 -21.00 33.35 -7.35
CA SER A 289 -21.35 31.93 -7.39
C SER A 289 -20.73 31.20 -8.57
N LEU A 290 -20.52 29.90 -8.39
CA LEU A 290 -20.17 28.93 -9.41
C LEU A 290 -20.88 27.61 -9.08
N GLU A 291 -21.78 27.19 -9.96
CA GLU A 291 -22.62 26.00 -9.77
C GLU A 291 -22.31 24.97 -10.86
N LEU A 292 -22.43 23.68 -10.52
CA LEU A 292 -22.24 22.55 -11.43
C LEU A 292 -23.49 21.66 -11.40
N THR A 293 -23.96 21.26 -12.58
CA THR A 293 -25.02 20.28 -12.79
C THR A 293 -24.45 19.11 -13.60
N GLY A 294 -24.78 17.88 -13.19
CA GLY A 294 -24.22 16.66 -13.76
C GLY A 294 -22.95 16.16 -13.05
N GLY A 295 -22.57 16.77 -11.93
CA GLY A 295 -21.48 16.35 -11.08
C GLY A 295 -21.31 17.30 -9.90
N GLU A 296 -20.26 17.10 -9.12
CA GLU A 296 -19.94 17.94 -7.97
C GLU A 296 -18.49 18.42 -8.04
N PHE A 297 -18.25 19.67 -7.64
CA PHE A 297 -16.89 20.15 -7.49
C PHE A 297 -16.23 19.50 -6.28
N SER A 298 -14.93 19.25 -6.37
CA SER A 298 -14.11 18.68 -5.31
C SER A 298 -13.96 19.59 -4.08
N ARG A 299 -14.62 20.75 -4.07
CA ARG A 299 -14.67 21.73 -3.00
C ARG A 299 -15.85 22.66 -3.21
N GLU A 300 -16.36 23.20 -2.11
CA GLU A 300 -17.34 24.27 -2.13
C GLU A 300 -16.76 25.56 -2.74
N PHE A 301 -17.64 26.37 -3.31
CA PHE A 301 -17.29 27.69 -3.83
C PHE A 301 -16.80 28.61 -2.70
N ARG A 302 -15.68 29.29 -2.94
CA ARG A 302 -15.13 30.34 -2.07
C ARG A 302 -14.61 31.48 -2.91
N CYS A 303 -14.80 32.71 -2.43
CA CYS A 303 -14.51 33.92 -3.20
C CYS A 303 -13.04 34.06 -3.68
N LEU A 304 -12.08 33.57 -2.89
CA LEU A 304 -10.65 33.60 -3.22
C LEU A 304 -10.14 32.33 -3.90
N VAL A 305 -10.99 31.31 -4.06
CA VAL A 305 -10.63 30.09 -4.79
C VAL A 305 -10.93 30.30 -6.27
N ASN A 306 -9.89 30.18 -7.09
CA ASN A 306 -9.95 30.39 -8.53
C ASN A 306 -9.74 29.11 -9.35
N SER A 307 -9.71 27.94 -8.70
CA SER A 307 -9.56 26.66 -9.38
C SER A 307 -10.49 25.63 -8.78
N TYR A 308 -11.26 24.98 -9.64
CA TYR A 308 -12.23 23.96 -9.30
C TYR A 308 -12.03 22.75 -10.20
N SER A 309 -12.17 21.57 -9.61
CA SER A 309 -12.08 20.30 -10.33
C SER A 309 -13.28 19.42 -10.00
N ALA A 310 -13.70 18.60 -10.96
CA ALA A 310 -14.73 17.60 -10.73
C ALA A 310 -14.36 16.30 -11.45
N ALA A 311 -14.50 15.18 -10.75
CA ALA A 311 -14.44 13.85 -11.35
C ALA A 311 -15.87 13.43 -11.71
N ILE A 312 -16.10 13.15 -12.98
CA ILE A 312 -17.43 12.91 -13.55
C ILE A 312 -17.53 11.44 -13.92
N ASN A 313 -18.58 10.76 -13.45
CA ASN A 313 -18.78 9.35 -13.73
C ASN A 313 -18.91 9.07 -15.23
N ASN A 314 -18.49 7.87 -15.65
CA ASN A 314 -18.46 7.48 -17.05
C ASN A 314 -19.81 7.65 -17.74
N VAL A 315 -20.91 7.34 -17.06
CA VAL A 315 -22.29 7.49 -17.60
C VAL A 315 -22.69 8.93 -17.93
N THR A 316 -22.00 9.93 -17.40
CA THR A 316 -22.31 11.35 -17.64
C THR A 316 -21.46 11.89 -18.79
N GLU A 317 -22.08 12.06 -19.96
CA GLU A 317 -21.42 12.53 -21.19
C GLU A 317 -21.17 14.04 -21.22
N SER A 318 -21.95 14.82 -20.48
CA SER A 318 -21.87 16.29 -20.47
C SER A 318 -22.22 16.85 -19.10
N VAL A 319 -21.62 18.00 -18.76
CA VAL A 319 -21.95 18.78 -17.56
C VAL A 319 -22.39 20.19 -17.93
N GLN A 320 -23.07 20.85 -17.01
CA GLN A 320 -23.41 22.27 -17.13
C GLN A 320 -22.85 23.05 -15.95
N PHE A 321 -22.26 24.22 -16.20
CA PHE A 321 -21.87 25.13 -15.12
C PHE A 321 -22.48 26.52 -15.32
N ALA A 322 -22.77 27.19 -14.21
CA ALA A 322 -23.27 28.56 -14.19
C ALA A 322 -22.43 29.41 -13.24
N ALA A 323 -22.09 30.63 -13.65
CA ALA A 323 -21.28 31.56 -12.88
C ALA A 323 -21.92 32.95 -12.82
N THR A 324 -21.82 33.61 -11.67
CA THR A 324 -22.35 34.97 -11.49
C THR A 324 -21.27 35.85 -10.87
N PRO A 325 -20.95 37.03 -11.43
CA PRO A 325 -20.01 37.97 -10.80
C PRO A 325 -20.63 38.61 -9.56
N ILE A 326 -19.79 39.08 -8.64
CA ILE A 326 -20.24 39.83 -7.46
C ILE A 326 -20.79 41.22 -7.82
N VAL A 327 -20.21 41.86 -8.85
CA VAL A 327 -20.64 43.17 -9.34
C VAL A 327 -21.45 43.01 -10.61
N ASP A 328 -22.68 43.51 -10.60
CA ASP A 328 -23.53 43.57 -11.79
C ASP A 328 -22.90 44.47 -12.86
N GLY A 329 -22.90 44.01 -14.11
CA GLY A 329 -22.22 44.67 -15.23
C GLY A 329 -20.76 44.27 -15.46
N ALA A 330 -20.15 43.44 -14.61
CA ALA A 330 -18.89 42.77 -14.94
C ALA A 330 -19.08 41.85 -16.17
N VAL A 331 -18.08 41.79 -17.05
CA VAL A 331 -18.16 41.02 -18.30
C VAL A 331 -17.55 39.64 -18.08
N LEU A 332 -18.31 38.59 -18.39
CA LEU A 332 -17.82 37.21 -18.34
C LEU A 332 -17.58 36.65 -19.75
N ARG A 333 -16.47 35.94 -19.91
CA ARG A 333 -16.16 35.15 -21.10
C ARG A 333 -15.66 33.77 -20.70
N ILE A 334 -15.97 32.78 -21.52
CA ILE A 334 -15.50 31.40 -21.34
C ILE A 334 -14.60 31.04 -22.51
N GLY A 335 -13.47 30.38 -22.24
CA GLY A 335 -12.58 29.89 -23.27
C GLY A 335 -11.65 28.79 -22.77
N ASN A 336 -10.72 28.36 -23.63
CA ASN A 336 -9.67 27.41 -23.24
C ASN A 336 -8.57 28.16 -22.47
N PRO A 337 -8.10 27.65 -21.32
CA PRO A 337 -7.09 28.35 -20.51
C PRO A 337 -5.75 28.49 -21.25
N LEU A 338 -5.10 29.64 -21.06
CA LEU A 338 -3.69 29.87 -21.39
C LEU A 338 -2.88 29.89 -20.09
N PHE A 339 -1.90 29.01 -19.99
CA PHE A 339 -1.05 28.87 -18.81
C PHE A 339 0.29 29.61 -18.97
N ASN A 340 0.78 30.22 -17.90
CA ASN A 340 2.18 30.65 -17.81
C ASN A 340 3.11 29.47 -17.43
N LEU A 341 4.41 29.73 -17.30
CA LEU A 341 5.41 28.70 -16.95
C LEU A 341 5.22 28.09 -15.55
N ASN A 342 4.46 28.75 -14.68
CA ASN A 342 4.14 28.28 -13.33
C ASN A 342 2.80 27.52 -13.27
N GLY A 343 2.10 27.36 -14.39
CA GLY A 343 0.80 26.69 -14.45
C GLY A 343 -0.40 27.58 -14.04
N GLU A 344 -0.22 28.89 -13.92
CA GLU A 344 -1.31 29.82 -13.63
C GLU A 344 -2.00 30.26 -14.91
N VAL A 345 -3.33 30.44 -14.86
CA VAL A 345 -4.11 30.94 -15.99
C VAL A 345 -3.88 32.43 -16.16
N VAL A 346 -3.36 32.84 -17.32
CA VAL A 346 -3.05 34.24 -17.68
C VAL A 346 -3.93 34.77 -18.82
N GLY A 347 -4.81 33.93 -19.37
CA GLY A 347 -5.68 34.30 -20.48
C GLY A 347 -6.57 33.16 -20.93
N ILE A 348 -7.40 33.44 -21.92
CA ILE A 348 -8.24 32.45 -22.61
C ILE A 348 -8.09 32.52 -24.13
N THR A 349 -8.25 31.39 -24.80
CA THR A 349 -8.38 31.31 -26.27
C THR A 349 -9.79 30.93 -26.66
N PHE A 350 -10.20 31.37 -27.86
CA PHE A 350 -11.56 31.21 -28.40
C PHE A 350 -12.64 31.70 -27.42
N PRO A 351 -12.55 32.96 -26.93
CA PRO A 351 -13.49 33.48 -25.95
C PRO A 351 -14.90 33.55 -26.52
N VAL A 352 -15.86 33.08 -25.73
CA VAL A 352 -17.30 33.22 -25.99
C VAL A 352 -17.88 34.09 -24.89
N GLU A 353 -18.68 35.10 -25.24
CA GLU A 353 -19.41 35.91 -24.26
C GLU A 353 -20.40 35.04 -23.49
N TYR A 354 -20.46 35.24 -22.18
CA TYR A 354 -21.26 34.42 -21.28
C TYR A 354 -22.21 35.30 -20.47
N THR A 355 -23.50 34.96 -20.51
CA THR A 355 -24.53 35.62 -19.71
C THR A 355 -24.44 35.13 -18.27
N PRO A 356 -24.24 36.02 -17.27
CA PRO A 356 -24.21 35.61 -15.87
C PRO A 356 -25.42 34.77 -15.45
N GLY A 357 -25.17 33.64 -14.78
CA GLY A 357 -26.18 32.70 -14.29
C GLY A 357 -26.79 31.77 -15.35
N GLU A 358 -26.46 31.91 -16.63
CA GLU A 358 -26.95 31.00 -17.68
C GLU A 358 -26.16 29.68 -17.67
N ALA A 359 -26.82 28.54 -17.90
CA ALA A 359 -26.10 27.26 -17.93
C ALA A 359 -25.23 27.14 -19.19
N PHE A 360 -23.92 26.91 -19.02
CA PHE A 360 -23.00 26.58 -20.10
C PHE A 360 -22.82 25.07 -20.21
N ASN A 361 -23.23 24.47 -21.33
CA ASN A 361 -23.07 23.03 -21.57
C ASN A 361 -21.66 22.66 -22.06
N LEU A 362 -21.08 21.62 -21.50
CA LEU A 362 -19.76 21.11 -21.82
C LEU A 362 -19.79 19.60 -21.99
N ASP A 363 -19.53 19.14 -23.21
CA ASP A 363 -19.35 17.71 -23.51
C ASP A 363 -17.99 17.23 -23.02
N LEU A 364 -17.94 15.99 -22.54
CA LEU A 364 -16.77 15.38 -21.92
C LEU A 364 -16.37 14.08 -22.62
N GLU A 365 -15.07 13.93 -22.86
CA GLU A 365 -14.48 12.72 -23.41
C GLU A 365 -13.94 11.83 -22.28
N VAL A 366 -14.23 10.52 -22.35
CA VAL A 366 -13.81 9.54 -21.34
C VAL A 366 -12.29 9.51 -21.23
N GLY A 367 -11.76 9.49 -20.00
CA GLY A 367 -10.33 9.43 -19.71
C GLY A 367 -9.60 10.77 -19.84
N ASN A 368 -10.23 11.79 -20.43
CA ASN A 368 -9.60 13.07 -20.69
C ASN A 368 -10.00 14.13 -19.66
N THR A 369 -9.02 14.97 -19.28
CA THR A 369 -9.30 16.18 -18.50
C THR A 369 -9.69 17.30 -19.44
N THR A 370 -10.96 17.70 -19.41
CA THR A 370 -11.47 18.85 -20.15
C THR A 370 -11.34 20.11 -19.29
N GLN A 371 -10.62 21.12 -19.78
CA GLN A 371 -10.42 22.36 -19.06
C GLN A 371 -11.13 23.54 -19.74
N LYS A 372 -11.68 24.43 -18.92
CA LYS A 372 -12.20 25.74 -19.30
C LYS A 372 -11.76 26.78 -18.29
N ALA A 373 -11.62 28.01 -18.74
CA ALA A 373 -11.44 29.15 -17.84
C ALA A 373 -12.54 30.18 -18.06
N ILE A 374 -13.04 30.72 -16.95
CA ILE A 374 -13.93 31.87 -16.93
C ILE A 374 -13.05 33.10 -16.71
N GLU A 375 -13.05 34.01 -17.68
CA GLU A 375 -12.51 35.36 -17.56
C GLU A 375 -13.60 36.27 -17.02
N VAL A 376 -13.32 36.94 -15.90
CA VAL A 376 -14.18 37.99 -15.33
C VAL A 376 -13.44 39.30 -15.46
N THR A 377 -14.00 40.24 -16.21
CA THR A 377 -13.48 41.60 -16.35
C THR A 377 -14.32 42.54 -15.49
N SER A 378 -13.67 43.30 -14.60
CA SER A 378 -14.33 44.28 -13.73
C SER A 378 -15.04 45.37 -14.55
N THR A 379 -15.92 46.13 -13.89
CA THR A 379 -16.65 47.21 -14.57
C THR A 379 -15.75 48.39 -14.98
N SER A 380 -14.60 48.58 -14.33
CA SER A 380 -13.56 49.52 -14.79
C SER A 380 -12.87 49.06 -16.07
N GLY A 381 -12.84 47.75 -16.32
CA GLY A 381 -12.10 47.13 -17.43
C GLY A 381 -10.60 46.95 -17.16
N ASP A 382 -10.10 47.40 -16.01
CA ASP A 382 -8.67 47.40 -15.67
C ASP A 382 -8.24 46.12 -14.92
N VAL A 383 -9.19 45.41 -14.31
CA VAL A 383 -8.93 44.20 -13.53
C VAL A 383 -9.58 43.00 -14.19
N VAL A 384 -8.80 41.95 -14.38
CA VAL A 384 -9.26 40.67 -14.95
C VAL A 384 -8.87 39.55 -13.99
N LYS A 385 -9.83 38.68 -13.67
CA LYS A 385 -9.61 37.46 -12.88
C LYS A 385 -10.00 36.23 -13.68
N TYR A 386 -9.24 35.15 -13.53
CA TYR A 386 -9.50 33.88 -14.19
C TYR A 386 -9.88 32.80 -13.19
N TYR A 387 -10.89 32.01 -13.52
CA TYR A 387 -11.30 30.83 -12.77
C TYR A 387 -11.12 29.58 -13.62
N LEU A 388 -10.22 28.68 -13.21
CA LEU A 388 -9.96 27.41 -13.89
C LEU A 388 -10.97 26.35 -13.46
N LEU A 389 -11.60 25.71 -14.44
CA LEU A 389 -12.46 24.55 -14.25
C LEU A 389 -11.82 23.34 -14.95
N SER A 390 -11.60 22.26 -14.21
CA SER A 390 -11.03 21.01 -14.72
C SER A 390 -11.97 19.84 -14.49
N PHE A 391 -12.47 19.24 -15.57
CA PHE A 391 -13.41 18.12 -15.52
C PHE A 391 -12.74 16.85 -16.04
N LEU A 392 -12.60 15.83 -15.20
CA LEU A 392 -12.12 14.51 -15.61
C LEU A 392 -13.30 13.57 -15.73
N ARG A 393 -13.67 13.15 -16.94
CA ARG A 393 -14.65 12.08 -17.11
C ARG A 393 -13.96 10.73 -16.91
N LEU A 394 -14.35 10.02 -15.87
CA LEU A 394 -13.77 8.74 -15.48
C LEU A 394 -14.11 7.64 -16.50
N SER A 395 -13.26 6.62 -16.57
CA SER A 395 -13.54 5.38 -17.31
C SER A 395 -14.57 4.49 -16.62
N THR A 396 -14.81 4.71 -15.32
CA THR A 396 -15.71 3.95 -14.44
C THR A 396 -16.83 4.82 -13.87
N ASN A 397 -17.83 4.20 -13.27
CA ASN A 397 -18.83 4.87 -12.44
C ASN A 397 -18.42 4.77 -10.97
N ARG A 398 -17.83 5.83 -10.43
CA ARG A 398 -17.34 5.82 -9.06
C ARG A 398 -18.48 5.97 -8.06
N ILE A 399 -18.45 5.12 -7.04
CA ILE A 399 -19.30 5.15 -5.85
C ILE A 399 -18.36 5.20 -4.64
N THR A 400 -18.24 6.36 -4.00
CA THR A 400 -17.45 6.50 -2.77
C THR A 400 -18.28 6.06 -1.58
N VAL A 401 -17.70 5.26 -0.69
CA VAL A 401 -18.38 4.77 0.53
C VAL A 401 -17.50 5.01 1.76
N GLU A 402 -18.12 5.44 2.85
CA GLU A 402 -17.45 5.78 4.11
C GLU A 402 -17.88 4.87 5.26
N THR A 403 -18.99 4.14 5.11
CA THR A 403 -19.53 3.23 6.14
C THR A 403 -19.78 1.82 5.60
N ALA A 404 -19.93 0.86 6.51
CA ALA A 404 -20.26 -0.53 6.17
C ALA A 404 -21.63 -0.63 5.48
N GLU A 405 -22.61 0.14 5.94
CA GLU A 405 -23.96 0.16 5.39
C GLU A 405 -23.97 0.68 3.94
N GLU A 406 -23.22 1.75 3.67
CA GLU A 406 -23.04 2.29 2.32
C GLU A 406 -22.34 1.29 1.41
N LEU A 407 -21.30 0.62 1.89
CA LEU A 407 -20.60 -0.41 1.13
C LEU A 407 -21.52 -1.59 0.80
N GLN A 408 -22.27 -2.09 1.78
CA GLN A 408 -23.18 -3.22 1.56
C GLN A 408 -24.31 -2.84 0.58
N GLU A 409 -24.85 -1.62 0.67
CA GLU A 409 -25.83 -1.10 -0.30
C GLU A 409 -25.23 -0.94 -1.70
N ALA A 410 -24.00 -0.41 -1.81
CA ALA A 410 -23.30 -0.27 -3.08
C ALA A 410 -23.07 -1.64 -3.74
N MET A 411 -22.65 -2.65 -2.98
CA MET A 411 -22.41 -4.01 -3.50
C MET A 411 -23.70 -4.71 -3.95
N ARG A 412 -24.83 -4.52 -3.24
CA ARG A 412 -26.14 -5.05 -3.67
C ARG A 412 -26.62 -4.45 -5.00
N ASN A 413 -26.34 -3.18 -5.23
CA ASN A 413 -26.80 -2.45 -6.40
C ASN A 413 -25.77 -2.37 -7.53
N ALA A 414 -24.59 -2.98 -7.35
CA ALA A 414 -23.48 -2.88 -8.28
C ALA A 414 -23.88 -3.26 -9.71
N GLN A 415 -23.43 -2.45 -10.67
CA GLN A 415 -23.62 -2.63 -12.11
C GLN A 415 -22.27 -2.79 -12.80
N PRO A 416 -22.22 -3.39 -14.01
CA PRO A 416 -21.01 -3.38 -14.82
C PRO A 416 -20.41 -1.98 -14.95
N ASN A 417 -19.08 -1.88 -14.83
CA ASN A 417 -18.28 -0.65 -14.84
C ASN A 417 -18.34 0.21 -13.56
N ASP A 418 -19.01 -0.25 -12.49
CA ASP A 418 -18.96 0.43 -11.20
C ASP A 418 -17.58 0.28 -10.54
N GLU A 419 -17.12 1.37 -9.93
CA GLU A 419 -15.92 1.43 -9.10
C GLU A 419 -16.32 1.86 -7.69
N ILE A 420 -16.49 0.87 -6.81
CA ILE A 420 -16.77 1.06 -5.39
C ILE A 420 -15.45 1.40 -4.69
N PHE A 421 -15.36 2.62 -4.19
CA PHE A 421 -14.14 3.29 -3.74
C PHE A 421 -14.22 3.56 -2.24
N LEU A 422 -13.45 2.82 -1.44
CA LEU A 422 -13.52 2.85 0.01
C LEU A 422 -12.59 3.93 0.57
N THR A 423 -13.08 4.74 1.51
CA THR A 423 -12.21 5.64 2.29
C THR A 423 -11.38 4.86 3.31
N ALA A 424 -10.42 5.54 3.95
CA ALA A 424 -9.57 4.90 4.97
C ALA A 424 -10.33 4.71 6.29
N ALA A 425 -11.13 3.65 6.35
CA ALA A 425 -11.96 3.29 7.49
C ALA A 425 -11.99 1.78 7.71
N SER A 426 -12.54 1.38 8.86
CA SER A 426 -12.91 0.01 9.19
C SER A 426 -14.40 -0.19 8.95
N TYR A 427 -14.75 -1.21 8.17
CA TYR A 427 -16.11 -1.53 7.73
C TYR A 427 -16.55 -2.81 8.45
N ASN A 428 -17.33 -2.66 9.52
CA ASN A 428 -17.91 -3.78 10.27
C ASN A 428 -19.18 -4.26 9.58
N GLY A 429 -19.08 -5.34 8.81
CA GLY A 429 -20.20 -5.84 8.01
C GLY A 429 -21.19 -6.66 8.84
N VAL A 430 -22.46 -6.64 8.43
CA VAL A 430 -23.52 -7.47 9.02
C VAL A 430 -23.99 -8.51 8.00
N ALA A 431 -23.82 -9.79 8.30
CA ALA A 431 -24.28 -10.88 7.43
C ALA A 431 -25.79 -11.10 7.60
N SER A 432 -26.58 -10.69 6.60
CA SER A 432 -28.01 -10.97 6.54
C SER A 432 -28.58 -10.77 5.14
N GLU A 433 -29.72 -11.39 4.84
CA GLU A 433 -30.46 -11.15 3.58
C GLU A 433 -30.84 -9.67 3.40
N GLU A 434 -31.12 -8.95 4.48
CA GLU A 434 -31.56 -7.55 4.44
C GLU A 434 -30.38 -6.58 4.30
N THR A 435 -29.27 -6.85 5.01
CA THR A 435 -28.19 -5.89 5.20
C THR A 435 -26.99 -6.13 4.32
N SER A 436 -26.62 -7.37 3.99
CA SER A 436 -25.57 -7.66 3.01
C SER A 436 -26.13 -8.22 1.71
N GLY A 437 -27.34 -8.79 1.76
CA GLY A 437 -27.93 -9.55 0.67
C GLY A 437 -27.58 -11.04 0.72
N HIS A 438 -26.94 -11.52 1.80
CA HIS A 438 -26.62 -12.94 1.98
C HIS A 438 -26.46 -13.32 3.47
N PRO A 439 -27.06 -14.42 3.95
CA PRO A 439 -27.09 -14.76 5.38
C PRO A 439 -25.75 -15.25 5.94
N LYS A 440 -24.78 -15.58 5.07
CA LYS A 440 -23.45 -16.08 5.46
C LYS A 440 -22.28 -15.24 4.93
N ALA A 441 -22.54 -13.99 4.55
CA ALA A 441 -21.49 -13.11 4.05
C ALA A 441 -21.69 -11.69 4.57
N HIS A 442 -20.65 -11.13 5.18
CA HIS A 442 -20.67 -9.75 5.67
C HIS A 442 -20.68 -8.75 4.51
N PHE A 443 -19.94 -9.05 3.46
CA PHE A 443 -19.92 -8.33 2.19
C PHE A 443 -20.19 -9.32 1.06
N TYR A 444 -21.19 -9.02 0.22
CA TYR A 444 -21.70 -9.97 -0.76
C TYR A 444 -21.77 -9.37 -2.16
N ALA A 445 -21.16 -10.05 -3.11
CA ALA A 445 -20.99 -9.63 -4.50
C ALA A 445 -21.70 -10.61 -5.44
N ALA A 446 -23.01 -10.39 -5.66
CA ALA A 446 -23.84 -11.21 -6.57
C ALA A 446 -23.85 -10.71 -8.02
N ALA A 447 -23.72 -9.40 -8.21
CA ALA A 447 -23.77 -8.78 -9.54
C ALA A 447 -22.58 -9.24 -10.39
N SER A 448 -22.71 -9.25 -11.72
CA SER A 448 -21.60 -9.60 -12.61
C SER A 448 -21.19 -8.40 -13.46
N GLY A 449 -19.89 -8.20 -13.59
CA GLY A 449 -19.30 -7.30 -14.57
C GLY A 449 -19.12 -7.99 -15.92
N THR A 450 -18.26 -7.42 -16.74
CA THR A 450 -17.76 -8.05 -17.98
C THR A 450 -16.25 -7.81 -18.10
N LEU A 451 -15.60 -8.49 -19.05
CA LEU A 451 -14.17 -8.29 -19.31
C LEU A 451 -13.77 -6.82 -19.54
N GLU A 452 -14.60 -6.05 -20.25
CA GLU A 452 -14.32 -4.63 -20.55
C GLU A 452 -14.91 -3.66 -19.52
N GLN A 453 -15.88 -4.12 -18.73
CA GLN A 453 -16.57 -3.34 -17.72
C GLN A 453 -16.66 -4.15 -16.43
N PRO A 454 -15.51 -4.43 -15.77
CA PRO A 454 -15.51 -5.16 -14.51
C PRO A 454 -16.19 -4.33 -13.42
N ILE A 455 -16.61 -5.00 -12.35
CA ILE A 455 -17.00 -4.31 -11.12
C ILE A 455 -15.76 -4.24 -10.23
N ILE A 456 -15.34 -3.04 -9.85
CA ILE A 456 -14.10 -2.81 -9.11
C ILE A 456 -14.44 -2.45 -7.67
N LEU A 457 -13.88 -3.20 -6.71
CA LEU A 457 -13.96 -2.91 -5.28
C LEU A 457 -12.54 -2.65 -4.77
N ARG A 458 -12.24 -1.41 -4.35
CA ARG A 458 -10.86 -1.07 -3.97
C ARG A 458 -10.73 0.05 -2.94
N SER A 459 -9.55 0.10 -2.32
CA SER A 459 -9.11 1.26 -1.56
C SER A 459 -9.11 2.52 -2.42
N GLY A 460 -9.63 3.59 -1.84
CA GLY A 460 -9.60 4.92 -2.38
C GLY A 460 -8.29 5.67 -2.14
N ILE A 461 -7.45 5.16 -1.26
CA ILE A 461 -6.22 5.81 -0.81
C ILE A 461 -5.02 4.92 -1.14
N SER A 462 -4.10 5.45 -1.94
CA SER A 462 -2.88 4.73 -2.29
C SER A 462 -2.03 4.46 -1.04
N GLY A 463 -1.54 3.23 -0.89
CA GLY A 463 -0.71 2.82 0.25
C GLY A 463 -1.50 2.47 1.53
N PHE A 464 -2.82 2.67 1.55
CA PHE A 464 -3.68 2.27 2.66
C PHE A 464 -4.65 1.15 2.24
N LYS A 465 -4.90 0.20 3.12
CA LYS A 465 -5.86 -0.90 2.91
C LYS A 465 -7.01 -0.76 3.92
N PRO A 466 -8.21 -0.33 3.49
CA PRO A 466 -9.40 -0.36 4.33
C PRO A 466 -9.70 -1.78 4.79
N GLN A 467 -10.19 -1.89 6.03
CA GLN A 467 -10.43 -3.18 6.68
C GLN A 467 -11.91 -3.56 6.57
N LEU A 468 -12.20 -4.70 5.96
CA LEU A 468 -13.50 -5.35 5.99
C LEU A 468 -13.50 -6.36 7.14
N ILE A 469 -14.40 -6.16 8.10
CA ILE A 469 -14.42 -6.93 9.35
C ILE A 469 -15.73 -7.71 9.44
N GLY A 470 -15.62 -9.01 9.71
CA GLY A 470 -16.76 -9.86 10.08
C GLY A 470 -17.17 -9.72 11.55
N ASP A 471 -18.04 -10.61 12.04
CA ASP A 471 -18.53 -10.59 13.43
C ASP A 471 -17.89 -11.66 14.33
N ALA A 472 -16.73 -12.19 13.95
CA ALA A 472 -15.99 -13.26 14.61
C ALA A 472 -16.80 -14.57 14.80
N THR A 473 -17.91 -14.74 14.06
CA THR A 473 -18.70 -15.97 14.14
C THR A 473 -18.01 -17.14 13.44
N ALA A 474 -18.31 -18.34 13.92
CA ALA A 474 -17.82 -19.61 13.40
C ALA A 474 -18.47 -20.03 12.06
N SER A 475 -19.27 -19.20 11.38
CA SER A 475 -20.09 -19.69 10.24
C SER A 475 -20.29 -18.77 9.04
N ASN A 476 -19.42 -17.78 8.81
CA ASN A 476 -19.60 -16.76 7.77
C ASN A 476 -18.30 -16.43 7.01
N ALA A 477 -18.44 -15.89 5.79
CA ALA A 477 -17.33 -15.27 5.07
C ALA A 477 -17.30 -13.75 5.32
N VAL A 478 -16.11 -13.16 5.41
CA VAL A 478 -15.99 -11.68 5.35
C VAL A 478 -16.50 -11.21 3.99
N LEU A 479 -15.93 -11.72 2.91
CA LEU A 479 -16.35 -11.42 1.54
C LEU A 479 -16.77 -12.69 0.80
N ARG A 480 -17.96 -12.68 0.21
CA ARG A 480 -18.44 -13.74 -0.70
C ARG A 480 -18.74 -13.17 -2.08
N ILE A 481 -18.22 -13.82 -3.11
CA ILE A 481 -18.38 -13.44 -4.52
C ILE A 481 -19.04 -14.59 -5.27
N GLU A 482 -20.24 -14.33 -5.79
CA GLU A 482 -20.96 -15.27 -6.67
C GLU A 482 -21.04 -14.73 -8.12
N GLY A 483 -20.85 -13.43 -8.32
CA GLY A 483 -20.83 -12.82 -9.63
C GLY A 483 -19.50 -13.01 -10.37
N ASP A 484 -19.52 -12.71 -11.66
CA ASP A 484 -18.35 -12.77 -12.54
C ASP A 484 -17.67 -11.40 -12.70
N TYR A 485 -16.38 -11.40 -13.06
CA TYR A 485 -15.60 -10.20 -13.41
C TYR A 485 -15.54 -9.11 -12.31
N TRP A 486 -15.49 -9.51 -11.04
CA TRP A 486 -15.08 -8.63 -9.95
C TRP A 486 -13.57 -8.46 -9.91
N VAL A 487 -13.14 -7.25 -9.59
CA VAL A 487 -11.75 -6.90 -9.32
C VAL A 487 -11.66 -6.31 -7.92
N VAL A 488 -11.21 -7.13 -6.96
CA VAL A 488 -11.08 -6.76 -5.55
C VAL A 488 -9.62 -6.42 -5.25
N GLN A 489 -9.34 -5.20 -4.78
CA GLN A 489 -7.97 -4.70 -4.71
C GLN A 489 -7.63 -3.90 -3.45
N ASN A 490 -6.45 -4.19 -2.89
CA ASN A 490 -5.83 -3.40 -1.83
C ASN A 490 -6.73 -3.20 -0.60
N LEU A 491 -7.36 -4.28 -0.14
CA LEU A 491 -8.19 -4.31 1.06
C LEU A 491 -7.57 -5.26 2.09
N GLU A 492 -7.95 -5.10 3.34
CA GLU A 492 -7.70 -6.05 4.41
C GLU A 492 -9.01 -6.72 4.82
N LEU A 493 -9.01 -8.03 5.04
CA LEU A 493 -10.18 -8.81 5.42
C LEU A 493 -9.86 -9.63 6.67
N THR A 494 -10.69 -9.51 7.71
CA THR A 494 -10.43 -10.16 9.01
C THR A 494 -11.72 -10.49 9.78
N GLY A 495 -11.60 -11.30 10.83
CA GLY A 495 -12.63 -11.43 11.86
C GLY A 495 -13.85 -12.25 11.44
N SER A 496 -13.67 -13.37 10.75
CA SER A 496 -14.76 -14.31 10.41
C SER A 496 -14.25 -15.74 10.24
N GLN A 497 -15.14 -16.68 9.89
CA GLN A 497 -14.78 -18.08 9.62
C GLN A 497 -13.83 -18.18 8.43
N THR A 498 -14.19 -17.53 7.33
CA THR A 498 -13.39 -17.49 6.10
C THR A 498 -13.19 -16.05 5.65
N GLY A 499 -12.00 -15.71 5.16
CA GLY A 499 -11.73 -14.37 4.62
C GLY A 499 -12.52 -14.12 3.33
N VAL A 500 -12.18 -14.84 2.27
CA VAL A 500 -12.85 -14.71 0.95
C VAL A 500 -13.42 -16.05 0.51
N VAL A 501 -14.66 -16.06 0.03
CA VAL A 501 -15.26 -17.20 -0.66
C VAL A 501 -15.67 -16.78 -2.07
N ILE A 502 -15.16 -17.45 -3.09
CA ILE A 502 -15.66 -17.36 -4.46
C ILE A 502 -16.50 -18.62 -4.70
N ASP A 503 -17.80 -18.44 -4.95
CA ASP A 503 -18.80 -19.51 -4.94
C ASP A 503 -19.64 -19.43 -6.23
N GLY A 504 -19.27 -20.21 -7.26
CA GLY A 504 -19.83 -20.12 -8.61
C GLY A 504 -19.39 -18.91 -9.43
N GLY A 505 -18.57 -18.01 -8.88
CA GLY A 505 -18.08 -16.82 -9.57
C GLY A 505 -16.87 -17.09 -10.46
N ASN A 506 -16.86 -16.50 -11.66
CA ASN A 506 -15.84 -16.72 -12.68
C ASN A 506 -15.12 -15.43 -13.09
N HIS A 507 -13.89 -15.57 -13.57
CA HIS A 507 -13.11 -14.43 -14.07
C HIS A 507 -12.89 -13.31 -13.04
N ASN A 508 -12.96 -13.64 -11.74
CA ASN A 508 -12.72 -12.69 -10.67
C ASN A 508 -11.21 -12.53 -10.43
N THR A 509 -10.81 -11.34 -9.98
CA THR A 509 -9.42 -11.03 -9.64
C THR A 509 -9.34 -10.49 -8.21
N ILE A 510 -8.69 -11.26 -7.34
CA ILE A 510 -8.31 -10.85 -5.98
C ILE A 510 -6.84 -10.42 -6.03
N ASN A 511 -6.58 -9.11 -5.93
CA ASN A 511 -5.24 -8.56 -6.18
C ASN A 511 -4.77 -7.64 -5.06
N GLY A 512 -3.72 -8.03 -4.36
CA GLY A 512 -3.15 -7.19 -3.32
C GLY A 512 -4.01 -7.11 -2.07
N VAL A 513 -4.83 -8.11 -1.76
CA VAL A 513 -5.59 -8.13 -0.50
C VAL A 513 -4.72 -8.68 0.63
N VAL A 514 -5.06 -8.34 1.86
CA VAL A 514 -4.53 -8.97 3.07
C VAL A 514 -5.68 -9.75 3.70
N VAL A 515 -5.49 -11.04 3.94
CA VAL A 515 -6.40 -11.86 4.73
C VAL A 515 -5.65 -12.26 5.98
N ASP A 516 -6.15 -11.80 7.13
CA ASP A 516 -5.49 -11.93 8.43
C ASP A 516 -6.53 -12.23 9.50
N ASP A 517 -6.14 -13.01 10.52
CA ASP A 517 -6.96 -13.40 11.67
C ASP A 517 -8.34 -13.92 11.28
N VAL A 518 -8.33 -15.08 10.62
CA VAL A 518 -9.54 -15.83 10.23
C VAL A 518 -9.57 -17.16 10.95
N ASN A 519 -10.77 -17.53 11.42
CA ASN A 519 -10.94 -18.66 12.33
C ASN A 519 -10.67 -20.01 11.66
N GLU A 520 -10.89 -20.11 10.35
CA GLU A 520 -10.60 -21.31 9.56
C GLU A 520 -9.75 -20.95 8.32
N ARG A 521 -10.39 -20.57 7.21
CA ARG A 521 -9.72 -20.48 5.90
C ARG A 521 -9.45 -19.06 5.45
N GLY A 522 -8.33 -18.85 4.76
CA GLY A 522 -8.05 -17.58 4.11
C GLY A 522 -8.98 -17.32 2.92
N ILE A 523 -8.79 -18.07 1.83
CA ILE A 523 -9.54 -17.93 0.57
C ILE A 523 -10.04 -19.31 0.13
N HIS A 524 -11.34 -19.42 -0.20
CA HIS A 524 -11.94 -20.65 -0.73
C HIS A 524 -12.58 -20.40 -2.09
N ILE A 525 -12.07 -21.06 -3.13
CA ILE A 525 -12.62 -21.05 -4.50
C ILE A 525 -13.37 -22.36 -4.70
N ARG A 526 -14.68 -22.30 -4.94
CA ARG A 526 -15.53 -23.51 -4.99
C ARG A 526 -16.76 -23.36 -5.89
N ASN A 527 -17.48 -24.45 -6.08
CA ASN A 527 -18.80 -24.50 -6.72
C ASN A 527 -18.76 -24.05 -8.19
N GLY A 528 -17.78 -24.54 -8.95
CA GLY A 528 -17.63 -24.22 -10.37
C GLY A 528 -16.91 -22.90 -10.65
N SER A 529 -16.34 -22.27 -9.62
CA SER A 529 -15.62 -21.00 -9.72
C SER A 529 -14.35 -21.18 -10.56
N SER A 530 -14.38 -20.70 -11.79
CA SER A 530 -13.33 -20.94 -12.77
C SER A 530 -12.69 -19.65 -13.29
N ASN A 531 -11.45 -19.76 -13.78
CA ASN A 531 -10.67 -18.65 -14.37
C ASN A 531 -10.45 -17.48 -13.40
N ASN A 532 -10.46 -17.74 -12.08
CA ASN A 532 -10.21 -16.72 -11.08
C ASN A 532 -8.70 -16.55 -10.85
N ILE A 533 -8.30 -15.34 -10.48
CA ILE A 533 -6.91 -14.98 -10.21
C ILE A 533 -6.81 -14.48 -8.77
N VAL A 534 -6.03 -15.19 -7.95
CA VAL A 534 -5.59 -14.71 -6.63
C VAL A 534 -4.13 -14.36 -6.73
N GLN A 535 -3.82 -13.06 -6.64
CA GLN A 535 -2.44 -12.61 -6.79
C GLN A 535 -2.01 -11.49 -5.88
N ARG A 536 -0.70 -11.38 -5.64
CA ARG A 536 -0.06 -10.30 -4.87
C ARG A 536 -0.65 -10.10 -3.48
N SER A 537 -1.35 -11.09 -2.96
CA SER A 537 -2.07 -11.01 -1.71
C SER A 537 -1.22 -11.57 -0.58
N VAL A 538 -1.54 -11.16 0.65
CA VAL A 538 -0.93 -11.68 1.87
C VAL A 538 -1.99 -12.48 2.61
N ILE A 539 -1.72 -13.75 2.90
CA ILE A 539 -2.64 -14.62 3.64
C ILE A 539 -1.90 -15.19 4.83
N VAL A 540 -2.30 -14.81 6.04
CA VAL A 540 -1.62 -15.14 7.30
C VAL A 540 -2.62 -15.47 8.40
N ASN A 541 -2.16 -16.08 9.48
CA ASN A 541 -2.96 -16.26 10.71
C ASN A 541 -4.32 -16.96 10.45
N THR A 542 -4.31 -18.08 9.73
CA THR A 542 -5.51 -18.87 9.41
C THR A 542 -5.65 -20.05 10.35
N GLY A 543 -6.86 -20.34 10.84
CA GLY A 543 -7.09 -21.49 11.72
C GLY A 543 -6.70 -21.25 13.18
N LEU A 544 -6.65 -19.99 13.63
CA LEU A 544 -6.25 -19.67 15.00
C LEU A 544 -7.32 -20.00 16.05
N ASN A 545 -8.60 -19.92 15.67
CA ASN A 545 -9.75 -20.16 16.56
C ASN A 545 -10.83 -21.01 15.85
N PRO A 546 -10.53 -22.26 15.47
CA PRO A 546 -11.51 -23.12 14.80
C PRO A 546 -12.72 -23.40 15.72
N ALA A 547 -13.88 -23.62 15.11
CA ALA A 547 -15.12 -23.86 15.84
C ALA A 547 -15.05 -25.19 16.63
N GLU A 548 -15.39 -25.15 17.92
CA GLU A 548 -15.33 -26.33 18.79
C GLU A 548 -16.24 -27.47 18.25
N GLY A 549 -15.63 -28.62 17.91
CA GLY A 549 -16.34 -29.80 17.44
C GLY A 549 -16.54 -29.91 15.92
N HIS A 550 -15.91 -29.03 15.13
CA HIS A 550 -15.83 -29.12 13.67
C HIS A 550 -14.45 -29.65 13.23
N ASP A 551 -14.34 -30.06 11.96
CA ASP A 551 -13.05 -30.44 11.38
C ASP A 551 -12.07 -29.26 11.49
N ASP A 552 -10.79 -29.55 11.75
CA ASP A 552 -9.72 -28.55 11.99
C ASP A 552 -9.33 -27.83 10.67
N PHE A 553 -10.28 -27.14 10.04
CA PHE A 553 -10.05 -26.36 8.83
C PHE A 553 -9.20 -25.14 9.14
N ALA A 554 -8.11 -24.97 8.40
CA ALA A 554 -7.10 -23.95 8.71
C ALA A 554 -6.21 -23.57 7.50
N GLU A 555 -6.64 -23.92 6.30
CA GLU A 555 -5.87 -23.75 5.07
C GLU A 555 -5.84 -22.28 4.64
N ALA A 556 -4.72 -21.84 4.06
CA ALA A 556 -4.62 -20.47 3.57
C ALA A 556 -5.47 -20.27 2.30
N ILE A 557 -5.31 -21.15 1.31
CA ILE A 557 -6.08 -21.13 0.06
C ILE A 557 -6.58 -22.53 -0.26
N VAL A 558 -7.87 -22.66 -0.56
CA VAL A 558 -8.49 -23.92 -1.00
C VAL A 558 -9.11 -23.72 -2.38
N VAL A 559 -8.87 -24.67 -3.29
CA VAL A 559 -9.51 -24.73 -4.61
C VAL A 559 -10.28 -26.04 -4.72
N GLY A 560 -11.59 -25.95 -4.94
CA GLY A 560 -12.48 -27.10 -5.02
C GLY A 560 -13.24 -27.38 -3.72
N SER A 561 -13.89 -28.54 -3.66
CA SER A 561 -14.46 -29.12 -2.43
C SER A 561 -14.18 -30.62 -2.41
N ASP A 562 -14.33 -31.29 -1.27
CA ASP A 562 -14.07 -32.74 -1.23
C ASP A 562 -15.14 -33.48 -2.04
N ALA A 563 -14.81 -34.62 -2.65
CA ALA A 563 -15.73 -35.33 -3.56
C ALA A 563 -17.06 -35.71 -2.87
N GLU A 564 -16.98 -36.03 -1.58
CA GLU A 564 -18.14 -36.43 -0.79
C GLU A 564 -19.09 -35.24 -0.54
N ASP A 565 -18.60 -33.99 -0.59
CA ASP A 565 -19.45 -32.81 -0.52
C ASP A 565 -20.31 -32.69 -1.77
N TRP A 566 -19.74 -32.89 -2.96
CA TRP A 566 -20.55 -32.85 -4.19
C TRP A 566 -21.51 -34.04 -4.28
N SER A 567 -21.06 -35.23 -3.85
CA SER A 567 -21.93 -36.42 -3.87
C SER A 567 -23.11 -36.31 -2.90
N SER A 568 -22.95 -35.57 -1.80
CA SER A 568 -24.00 -35.38 -0.79
C SER A 568 -24.83 -34.11 -0.99
N ALA A 569 -24.33 -33.16 -1.78
CA ALA A 569 -25.02 -31.94 -2.13
C ALA A 569 -26.33 -32.22 -2.91
N PRO A 570 -27.39 -31.42 -2.68
CA PRO A 570 -28.54 -31.39 -3.58
C PRO A 570 -28.13 -31.21 -5.05
N GLU A 571 -28.87 -31.86 -5.95
CA GLU A 571 -28.58 -31.80 -7.39
C GLU A 571 -28.53 -30.34 -7.88
N GLY A 572 -27.39 -29.94 -8.45
CA GLY A 572 -27.16 -28.60 -9.00
C GLY A 572 -26.83 -27.52 -7.96
N SER A 573 -26.63 -27.86 -6.68
CA SER A 573 -26.23 -26.87 -5.66
C SER A 573 -24.73 -26.81 -5.38
N LEU A 574 -23.95 -27.74 -5.94
CA LEU A 574 -22.50 -27.76 -5.85
C LEU A 574 -21.92 -28.35 -7.14
N ASP A 575 -21.20 -27.53 -7.91
CA ASP A 575 -20.46 -27.94 -9.10
C ASP A 575 -18.99 -28.20 -8.73
N GLU A 576 -18.47 -29.38 -9.10
CA GLU A 576 -17.08 -29.77 -8.81
C GLU A 576 -16.03 -29.02 -9.63
N LYS A 577 -16.45 -28.30 -10.68
CA LYS A 577 -15.58 -27.85 -11.77
C LYS A 577 -14.92 -26.50 -11.52
N ASP A 578 -14.06 -26.44 -10.51
CA ASP A 578 -13.26 -25.25 -10.21
C ASP A 578 -11.99 -25.22 -11.08
N TYR A 579 -12.13 -24.81 -12.35
CA TYR A 579 -11.10 -24.95 -13.39
C TYR A 579 -10.28 -23.69 -13.63
N ASP A 580 -9.04 -23.87 -14.10
CA ASP A 580 -8.21 -22.78 -14.65
C ASP A 580 -7.95 -21.62 -13.67
N ASN A 581 -7.96 -21.90 -12.37
CA ASN A 581 -7.69 -20.91 -11.33
C ASN A 581 -6.18 -20.67 -11.16
N ILE A 582 -5.79 -19.40 -11.03
CA ILE A 582 -4.39 -18.97 -10.90
C ILE A 582 -4.15 -18.41 -9.50
N ILE A 583 -3.24 -19.04 -8.75
CA ILE A 583 -2.76 -18.58 -7.45
C ILE A 583 -1.31 -18.15 -7.66
N ALA A 584 -1.06 -16.84 -7.74
CA ALA A 584 0.28 -16.37 -8.08
C ALA A 584 0.81 -15.12 -7.38
N ASN A 585 2.11 -15.07 -7.10
CA ASN A 585 2.78 -13.93 -6.46
C ASN A 585 2.23 -13.58 -5.07
N ASN A 586 1.62 -14.53 -4.36
CA ASN A 586 1.12 -14.29 -3.01
C ASN A 586 2.23 -14.52 -1.98
N LEU A 587 2.11 -13.87 -0.83
CA LEU A 587 2.82 -14.22 0.40
C LEU A 587 1.85 -15.01 1.28
N ILE A 588 2.18 -16.26 1.58
CA ILE A 588 1.34 -17.16 2.37
C ILE A 588 2.12 -17.56 3.62
N GLY A 589 1.51 -17.38 4.79
CA GLY A 589 2.16 -17.53 6.10
C GLY A 589 2.87 -16.24 6.56
N THR A 590 3.29 -16.13 7.81
CA THR A 590 3.32 -17.16 8.89
C THR A 590 1.94 -17.53 9.46
N ASP A 591 1.92 -18.59 10.25
CA ASP A 591 0.80 -19.00 11.12
C ASP A 591 -0.48 -19.41 10.39
N VAL A 592 -0.31 -19.98 9.20
CA VAL A 592 -1.29 -20.87 8.58
C VAL A 592 -1.20 -22.23 9.27
N ARG A 593 -2.27 -22.70 9.93
CA ARG A 593 -2.18 -23.88 10.81
C ARG A 593 -2.29 -25.23 10.09
N ALA A 594 -2.88 -25.26 8.89
CA ALA A 594 -2.92 -26.42 8.00
C ALA A 594 -2.10 -26.16 6.72
N GLU A 595 -2.61 -26.52 5.53
CA GLU A 595 -1.94 -26.32 4.25
C GLU A 595 -1.88 -24.85 3.86
N ALA A 596 -0.76 -24.44 3.26
CA ALA A 596 -0.69 -23.17 2.55
C ALA A 596 -1.67 -23.18 1.36
N ILE A 597 -1.74 -24.30 0.63
CA ILE A 597 -2.67 -24.47 -0.50
C ILE A 597 -3.17 -25.93 -0.52
N ASP A 598 -4.49 -26.12 -0.50
CA ASP A 598 -5.14 -27.42 -0.74
C ASP A 598 -5.94 -27.37 -2.04
N VAL A 599 -5.57 -28.20 -3.01
CA VAL A 599 -6.27 -28.36 -4.29
C VAL A 599 -7.04 -29.66 -4.25
N LYS A 600 -8.36 -29.56 -4.11
CA LYS A 600 -9.24 -30.71 -4.02
C LYS A 600 -9.36 -31.43 -5.38
N GLU A 601 -9.79 -32.68 -5.33
CA GLU A 601 -10.23 -33.41 -6.51
C GLU A 601 -11.32 -32.62 -7.26
N GLY A 602 -11.67 -33.01 -8.48
CA GLY A 602 -12.70 -32.30 -9.26
C GLY A 602 -12.18 -31.08 -9.98
N THR A 603 -11.08 -30.50 -9.50
CA THR A 603 -10.41 -29.33 -10.06
C THR A 603 -9.45 -29.69 -11.19
N LEU A 604 -9.25 -28.77 -12.13
CA LEU A 604 -8.45 -29.00 -13.34
C LEU A 604 -7.65 -27.76 -13.71
N ARG A 605 -6.36 -27.95 -14.02
CA ARG A 605 -5.45 -26.89 -14.50
C ARG A 605 -5.27 -25.71 -13.52
N THR A 606 -5.34 -25.98 -12.22
CA THR A 606 -4.93 -25.01 -11.20
C THR A 606 -3.45 -24.66 -11.36
N GLN A 607 -3.12 -23.38 -11.36
CA GLN A 607 -1.74 -22.90 -11.48
C GLN A 607 -1.30 -22.26 -10.17
N ILE A 608 -0.31 -22.87 -9.51
CA ILE A 608 0.32 -22.37 -8.29
C ILE A 608 1.70 -21.84 -8.68
N ARG A 609 1.81 -20.53 -8.91
CA ARG A 609 3.01 -19.94 -9.54
C ARG A 609 3.58 -18.74 -8.80
N HIS A 610 4.91 -18.63 -8.70
CA HIS A 610 5.57 -17.42 -8.16
C HIS A 610 5.20 -17.05 -6.72
N ASN A 611 4.60 -17.94 -5.93
CA ASN A 611 4.23 -17.65 -4.54
C ASN A 611 5.45 -17.73 -3.62
N ILE A 612 5.39 -16.97 -2.54
CA ILE A 612 6.33 -16.98 -1.43
C ILE A 612 5.61 -17.61 -0.24
N ILE A 613 6.07 -18.75 0.22
CA ILE A 613 5.39 -19.56 1.23
C ILE A 613 6.29 -19.69 2.45
N ASP A 614 5.87 -19.03 3.53
CA ASP A 614 6.43 -19.17 4.86
C ASP A 614 5.84 -20.42 5.52
N LEU A 615 6.70 -21.40 5.81
CA LEU A 615 6.28 -22.67 6.42
C LEU A 615 6.10 -22.58 7.93
N LYS A 616 6.48 -21.45 8.55
CA LYS A 616 6.36 -21.25 9.98
C LYS A 616 4.88 -21.24 10.38
N GLY A 617 4.56 -22.06 11.38
CA GLY A 617 3.23 -22.12 11.96
C GLY A 617 2.33 -23.23 11.41
N ILE A 618 2.74 -23.89 10.31
CA ILE A 618 2.08 -25.12 9.84
C ILE A 618 2.20 -26.20 10.90
N THR A 619 1.08 -26.82 11.25
CA THR A 619 0.99 -27.81 12.32
C THR A 619 0.74 -29.21 11.77
N SER A 620 0.60 -30.20 12.66
CA SER A 620 0.24 -31.57 12.29
C SER A 620 -1.22 -31.73 11.81
N ILE A 621 -2.00 -30.64 11.79
CA ILE A 621 -3.34 -30.62 11.19
C ILE A 621 -3.25 -30.74 9.67
N ALA A 622 -2.18 -30.21 9.06
CA ALA A 622 -1.95 -30.33 7.63
C ALA A 622 -1.90 -31.79 7.19
N GLU A 623 -2.72 -32.13 6.19
CA GLU A 623 -2.88 -33.46 5.63
C GLU A 623 -1.54 -33.98 5.10
N ASP A 624 -1.26 -35.22 5.49
CA ASP A 624 -0.01 -35.93 5.23
C ASP A 624 1.27 -35.17 5.68
N GLY A 625 1.16 -34.13 6.51
CA GLY A 625 2.30 -33.30 6.90
C GLY A 625 2.90 -32.57 5.70
N SER A 626 2.07 -31.89 4.92
CA SER A 626 2.44 -31.22 3.66
C SER A 626 2.09 -29.73 3.71
N ALA A 627 2.89 -28.88 3.07
CA ALA A 627 2.55 -27.48 2.90
C ALA A 627 1.55 -27.27 1.76
N ILE A 628 1.61 -28.12 0.74
CA ILE A 628 0.66 -28.15 -0.38
C ILE A 628 0.14 -29.57 -0.57
N VAL A 629 -1.17 -29.71 -0.72
CA VAL A 629 -1.83 -30.97 -1.06
C VAL A 629 -2.54 -30.81 -2.41
N VAL A 630 -2.34 -31.78 -3.30
CA VAL A 630 -2.95 -31.79 -4.63
C VAL A 630 -3.68 -33.10 -4.86
N LYS A 631 -4.99 -32.98 -5.00
CA LYS A 631 -5.94 -34.00 -5.41
C LYS A 631 -6.56 -33.68 -6.78
N GLY A 632 -6.35 -32.49 -7.33
CA GLY A 632 -6.79 -32.08 -8.68
C GLY A 632 -5.93 -32.62 -9.82
N ASN A 633 -6.39 -32.47 -11.07
CA ASN A 633 -5.66 -32.91 -12.26
C ASN A 633 -4.96 -31.76 -12.99
N ASN A 634 -3.86 -32.07 -13.69
CA ASN A 634 -3.11 -31.14 -14.54
C ASN A 634 -2.66 -29.86 -13.78
N VAL A 635 -2.29 -30.01 -12.51
CA VAL A 635 -1.88 -28.89 -11.66
C VAL A 635 -0.43 -28.52 -11.93
N ASP A 636 -0.16 -27.23 -12.11
CA ASP A 636 1.19 -26.71 -12.23
C ASP A 636 1.64 -26.08 -10.93
N ILE A 637 2.76 -26.56 -10.38
CA ILE A 637 3.43 -25.97 -9.22
C ILE A 637 4.78 -25.47 -9.68
N ALA A 638 4.89 -24.18 -9.99
CA ALA A 638 6.10 -23.65 -10.61
C ALA A 638 6.59 -22.32 -10.05
N TYR A 639 7.91 -22.12 -10.03
CA TYR A 639 8.51 -20.84 -9.65
C TYR A 639 8.19 -20.36 -8.22
N ASN A 640 7.74 -21.25 -7.33
CA ASN A 640 7.43 -20.89 -5.95
C ASN A 640 8.69 -20.90 -5.08
N SER A 641 8.70 -20.10 -4.02
CA SER A 641 9.76 -20.03 -3.01
C SER A 641 9.22 -20.45 -1.66
N PHE A 642 9.84 -21.46 -1.04
CA PHE A 642 9.48 -21.97 0.29
C PHE A 642 10.61 -21.68 1.27
N PHE A 643 10.30 -21.13 2.44
CA PHE A 643 11.31 -20.77 3.43
C PHE A 643 10.86 -21.01 4.87
N ASN A 644 11.82 -20.84 5.78
CA ASN A 644 11.78 -21.20 7.21
C ASN A 644 11.85 -22.70 7.53
N ASP A 645 12.20 -23.00 8.78
CA ASP A 645 12.25 -24.37 9.30
C ASP A 645 10.83 -24.96 9.20
N PRO A 646 10.64 -26.12 8.55
CA PRO A 646 9.34 -26.79 8.43
C PRO A 646 8.69 -27.13 9.78
N GLY A 647 9.41 -26.97 10.90
CA GLY A 647 8.95 -27.34 12.22
C GLY A 647 8.77 -28.86 12.32
N THR A 648 7.97 -29.31 13.30
CA THR A 648 7.64 -30.74 13.44
C THR A 648 6.41 -31.17 12.64
N GLY A 649 5.74 -30.23 11.95
CA GLY A 649 4.46 -30.47 11.26
C GLY A 649 4.62 -31.12 9.89
N LEU A 650 5.73 -30.88 9.20
CA LEU A 650 5.92 -31.33 7.81
C LEU A 650 6.84 -32.56 7.70
N THR A 651 6.39 -33.57 6.96
CA THR A 651 7.18 -34.74 6.57
C THR A 651 7.58 -34.71 5.09
N GLN A 652 6.92 -33.86 4.30
CA GLN A 652 7.26 -33.54 2.91
C GLN A 652 6.79 -32.11 2.61
N LEU A 653 7.31 -31.51 1.55
CA LEU A 653 6.86 -30.18 1.16
C LEU A 653 5.49 -30.23 0.46
N ILE A 654 5.32 -31.17 -0.48
CA ILE A 654 4.13 -31.29 -1.31
C ILE A 654 3.68 -32.75 -1.38
N THR A 655 2.37 -32.99 -1.34
CA THR A 655 1.79 -34.31 -1.57
C THR A 655 0.84 -34.28 -2.76
N LEU A 656 0.99 -35.28 -3.65
CA LEU A 656 0.02 -35.62 -4.69
C LEU A 656 -0.77 -36.85 -4.24
N LYS A 657 -2.09 -36.77 -4.29
CA LYS A 657 -2.98 -37.83 -3.83
C LYS A 657 -3.91 -38.28 -4.92
N ASN A 658 -3.88 -39.57 -5.19
CA ASN A 658 -4.83 -40.20 -6.07
C ASN A 658 -6.18 -40.36 -5.35
N VAL A 659 -7.23 -39.75 -5.89
CA VAL A 659 -8.60 -39.90 -5.38
C VAL A 659 -9.40 -40.74 -6.37
N GLN A 660 -9.66 -42.00 -5.98
CA GLN A 660 -10.49 -42.93 -6.73
C GLN A 660 -11.69 -43.37 -5.90
N ARG A 661 -12.86 -43.41 -6.54
CA ARG A 661 -14.12 -43.95 -6.01
C ARG A 661 -14.84 -44.69 -7.13
N ASP A 662 -15.63 -45.72 -6.79
CA ASP A 662 -16.40 -46.49 -7.78
C ASP A 662 -17.40 -45.64 -8.58
N TRP A 663 -17.80 -44.48 -8.02
CA TRP A 663 -18.77 -43.56 -8.61
C TRP A 663 -18.12 -42.35 -9.31
N LEU A 664 -16.81 -42.15 -9.17
CA LEU A 664 -16.09 -41.12 -9.92
C LEU A 664 -15.79 -41.60 -11.34
N SER A 665 -15.97 -40.72 -12.32
CA SER A 665 -15.85 -41.06 -13.74
C SER A 665 -14.40 -41.21 -14.23
N ILE A 666 -13.45 -40.60 -13.51
CA ILE A 666 -12.01 -40.64 -13.75
C ILE A 666 -11.26 -40.63 -12.42
N PRO A 667 -10.00 -41.13 -12.38
CA PRO A 667 -9.11 -40.86 -11.26
C PRO A 667 -8.74 -39.38 -11.20
N TRP A 668 -8.54 -38.89 -9.97
CA TRP A 668 -8.08 -37.53 -9.69
C TRP A 668 -6.71 -37.55 -9.01
N GLY A 669 -5.97 -36.45 -9.10
CA GLY A 669 -4.62 -36.29 -8.58
C GLY A 669 -3.53 -36.61 -9.59
N GLU A 670 -3.86 -36.65 -10.89
CA GLU A 670 -2.95 -37.08 -11.97
C GLU A 670 -2.40 -35.89 -12.79
N ASP A 671 -1.27 -36.14 -13.45
CA ASP A 671 -0.62 -35.26 -14.42
C ASP A 671 -0.16 -33.90 -13.85
N ALA A 672 0.22 -33.87 -12.57
CA ALA A 672 0.81 -32.67 -11.96
C ALA A 672 2.24 -32.42 -12.49
N ARG A 673 2.62 -31.16 -12.64
CA ARG A 673 3.96 -30.73 -13.04
C ARG A 673 4.57 -29.83 -11.98
N MET A 674 5.75 -30.18 -11.48
CA MET A 674 6.47 -29.41 -10.48
C MET A 674 7.86 -29.00 -10.98
N PHE A 675 8.06 -27.70 -11.24
CA PHE A 675 9.31 -27.25 -11.84
C PHE A 675 9.75 -25.86 -11.38
N GLN A 676 11.07 -25.62 -11.38
CA GLN A 676 11.63 -24.31 -11.05
C GLN A 676 11.23 -23.80 -9.64
N ASN A 677 10.88 -24.67 -8.69
CA ASN A 677 10.61 -24.24 -7.31
C ASN A 677 11.90 -24.19 -6.49
N SER A 678 11.99 -23.28 -5.52
CA SER A 678 13.11 -23.17 -4.59
C SER A 678 12.65 -23.37 -3.16
N ALA A 679 13.43 -24.09 -2.34
CA ALA A 679 13.10 -24.33 -0.94
C ALA A 679 14.33 -24.20 -0.02
N SER A 680 14.14 -23.55 1.12
CA SER A 680 15.12 -23.43 2.21
C SER A 680 14.49 -23.89 3.52
N LEU A 681 14.66 -25.17 3.86
CA LEU A 681 13.87 -25.88 4.89
C LEU A 681 14.71 -26.17 6.15
N GLY A 682 15.59 -25.26 6.55
CA GLY A 682 16.43 -25.44 7.74
C GLY A 682 17.33 -26.68 7.72
N ALA A 683 17.71 -27.17 6.54
CA ALA A 683 18.46 -28.42 6.32
C ALA A 683 17.69 -29.71 6.69
N ALA A 684 16.36 -29.64 6.83
CA ALA A 684 15.51 -30.80 7.08
C ALA A 684 15.57 -31.81 5.93
N GLN A 685 15.67 -33.10 6.26
CA GLN A 685 15.74 -34.21 5.31
C GLN A 685 14.34 -34.68 4.90
N ILE A 686 13.58 -33.78 4.26
CA ILE A 686 12.24 -34.07 3.74
C ILE A 686 12.22 -33.92 2.20
N PRO A 687 11.47 -34.78 1.49
CA PRO A 687 11.34 -34.70 0.04
C PRO A 687 10.53 -33.46 -0.38
N MET A 688 10.83 -32.94 -1.57
CA MET A 688 10.09 -31.82 -2.15
C MET A 688 8.70 -32.25 -2.66
N LEU A 689 8.55 -33.51 -3.06
CA LEU A 689 7.29 -34.07 -3.54
C LEU A 689 7.14 -35.52 -3.06
N ASN A 690 5.94 -35.86 -2.59
CA ASN A 690 5.51 -37.23 -2.34
C ASN A 690 4.29 -37.56 -3.21
N SER A 691 4.38 -38.63 -3.99
CA SER A 691 3.42 -39.07 -5.00
C SER A 691 3.24 -40.60 -4.90
N THR A 692 2.85 -41.08 -3.72
CA THR A 692 2.87 -42.54 -3.43
C THR A 692 1.86 -43.34 -4.27
N ASP A 693 0.67 -42.79 -4.51
CA ASP A 693 -0.45 -43.50 -5.19
C ASP A 693 -0.87 -42.91 -6.55
N VAL A 694 -0.17 -41.86 -7.00
CA VAL A 694 -0.38 -41.16 -8.29
C VAL A 694 0.56 -41.74 -9.35
N ILE A 695 0.07 -41.87 -10.58
CA ILE A 695 0.77 -42.60 -11.66
C ILE A 695 1.62 -41.66 -12.51
N ASN A 696 1.22 -40.39 -12.68
CA ASN A 696 1.94 -39.41 -13.49
C ASN A 696 2.20 -38.10 -12.74
N ALA A 697 3.45 -37.83 -12.40
CA ALA A 697 3.90 -36.57 -11.83
C ALA A 697 5.25 -36.16 -12.42
N SER A 698 5.30 -35.06 -13.17
CA SER A 698 6.52 -34.59 -13.83
C SER A 698 7.28 -33.61 -12.93
N VAL A 699 8.59 -33.80 -12.77
CA VAL A 699 9.42 -32.91 -11.94
C VAL A 699 10.71 -32.54 -12.65
N THR A 700 11.16 -31.29 -12.53
CA THR A 700 12.45 -30.85 -13.09
C THR A 700 12.93 -29.54 -12.49
N ASP A 701 14.24 -29.28 -12.49
CA ASP A 701 14.86 -28.00 -12.09
C ASP A 701 14.37 -27.38 -10.77
N ASN A 702 13.96 -28.20 -9.80
CA ASN A 702 13.67 -27.70 -8.45
C ASN A 702 14.96 -27.63 -7.64
N THR A 703 15.04 -26.72 -6.68
CA THR A 703 16.28 -26.42 -5.95
C THR A 703 16.08 -26.38 -4.43
N ARG A 704 17.13 -26.79 -3.71
CA ARG A 704 17.26 -26.69 -2.26
C ARG A 704 18.40 -25.74 -1.92
N LEU A 705 18.06 -24.59 -1.35
CA LEU A 705 19.00 -23.50 -1.05
C LEU A 705 19.76 -23.71 0.26
N ASP A 706 19.30 -24.66 1.09
CA ASP A 706 19.88 -25.03 2.38
C ASP A 706 20.97 -26.13 2.26
N GLY A 707 21.37 -26.49 1.04
CA GLY A 707 22.43 -27.45 0.76
C GLY A 707 22.03 -28.92 0.88
N VAL A 708 20.74 -29.23 1.05
CA VAL A 708 20.20 -30.58 1.00
C VAL A 708 19.98 -31.00 -0.46
N GLU A 709 20.17 -32.29 -0.78
CA GLU A 709 19.86 -32.80 -2.11
C GLU A 709 18.34 -32.84 -2.34
N VAL A 710 17.91 -32.43 -3.54
CA VAL A 710 16.51 -32.53 -3.93
C VAL A 710 16.13 -34.00 -4.00
N SER A 711 14.99 -34.36 -3.42
CA SER A 711 14.48 -35.73 -3.46
C SER A 711 12.97 -35.75 -3.64
N TYR A 712 12.51 -36.81 -4.30
CA TYR A 712 11.11 -37.09 -4.58
C TYR A 712 10.79 -38.53 -4.16
N VAL A 713 9.55 -38.77 -3.74
CA VAL A 713 9.09 -40.09 -3.31
C VAL A 713 7.85 -40.45 -4.11
N GLY A 714 7.81 -41.65 -4.71
CA GLY A 714 6.65 -42.12 -5.46
C GLY A 714 7.04 -42.83 -6.75
N MET A 715 6.26 -43.83 -7.16
CA MET A 715 6.52 -44.59 -8.39
C MET A 715 6.12 -43.85 -9.67
N GLY A 716 5.24 -42.86 -9.57
CA GLY A 716 4.76 -42.05 -10.70
C GLY A 716 5.60 -40.82 -11.01
N ILE A 717 6.73 -40.63 -10.34
CA ILE A 717 7.62 -39.48 -10.58
C ILE A 717 8.38 -39.67 -11.91
N ASP A 718 8.22 -38.71 -12.81
CA ASP A 718 8.97 -38.58 -14.06
C ASP A 718 9.96 -37.41 -13.97
N GLU A 719 11.24 -37.74 -13.75
CA GLU A 719 12.35 -36.77 -13.75
C GLU A 719 12.95 -36.54 -15.16
N SER A 720 12.40 -37.17 -16.21
CA SER A 720 12.85 -36.93 -17.60
C SER A 720 12.21 -35.69 -18.23
N PHE A 721 11.22 -35.10 -17.54
CA PHE A 721 10.60 -33.83 -17.89
C PHE A 721 11.63 -32.69 -17.90
N SER A 722 11.44 -31.73 -18.80
CA SER A 722 12.28 -30.52 -18.92
C SER A 722 11.44 -29.28 -18.72
N THR A 723 12.02 -28.22 -18.16
CA THR A 723 11.33 -26.94 -17.99
C THR A 723 10.72 -26.48 -19.32
N PRO A 724 9.41 -26.17 -19.37
CA PRO A 724 8.75 -25.76 -20.61
C PRO A 724 9.35 -24.49 -21.18
N LYS A 725 9.53 -24.46 -22.50
CA LYS A 725 9.80 -23.22 -23.21
C LYS A 725 8.49 -22.48 -23.43
N ILE A 726 8.56 -21.16 -23.49
CA ILE A 726 7.41 -20.30 -23.75
C ILE A 726 7.62 -19.42 -24.98
N VAL A 727 6.51 -19.02 -25.58
CA VAL A 727 6.42 -17.94 -26.55
C VAL A 727 5.61 -16.80 -25.92
N ILE A 728 6.11 -15.57 -26.03
CA ILE A 728 5.43 -14.37 -25.52
C ILE A 728 4.82 -13.64 -26.72
N LYS A 729 3.49 -13.58 -26.76
CA LYS A 729 2.72 -12.96 -27.84
C LYS A 729 2.06 -11.66 -27.40
N THR A 730 2.00 -10.67 -28.26
CA THR A 730 1.13 -9.51 -28.10
C THR A 730 -0.34 -9.94 -28.28
N LEU A 731 -1.29 -9.13 -27.81
CA LEU A 731 -2.73 -9.36 -28.06
C LEU A 731 -3.11 -9.27 -29.55
N SER A 732 -2.25 -8.70 -30.39
CA SER A 732 -2.38 -8.64 -31.85
C SER A 732 -1.81 -9.86 -32.58
N ASP A 733 -1.44 -10.93 -31.87
CA ASP A 733 -0.89 -12.19 -32.41
C ASP A 733 0.46 -12.04 -33.13
N THR A 734 1.32 -11.18 -32.58
CA THR A 734 2.75 -11.08 -32.94
C THR A 734 3.63 -11.51 -31.76
N CYS A 735 4.84 -11.98 -32.02
CA CYS A 735 5.70 -12.58 -31.00
C CYS A 735 6.88 -11.68 -30.66
N LEU A 736 7.27 -11.69 -29.39
CA LEU A 736 8.53 -11.09 -28.96
C LEU A 736 9.69 -11.92 -29.49
N THR A 737 10.62 -11.25 -30.15
CA THR A 737 11.79 -11.87 -30.78
C THR A 737 13.07 -11.18 -30.30
N ASP A 738 14.07 -11.98 -30.00
CA ASP A 738 15.46 -11.53 -29.91
C ASP A 738 15.98 -11.20 -31.31
N THR A 739 16.63 -10.05 -31.44
CA THR A 739 17.25 -9.58 -32.67
C THR A 739 18.70 -9.25 -32.39
N ASP A 740 19.60 -10.13 -32.84
CA ASP A 740 21.05 -9.89 -32.78
C ASP A 740 21.41 -8.71 -33.67
N LEU A 741 21.99 -7.66 -33.08
CA LEU A 741 22.60 -6.58 -33.84
C LEU A 741 24.01 -7.00 -34.29
N GLU A 742 24.31 -6.91 -35.59
CA GLU A 742 25.66 -7.17 -36.11
C GLU A 742 26.72 -6.33 -35.35
N ASN A 743 27.62 -7.01 -34.62
CA ASN A 743 28.68 -6.45 -33.78
C ASN A 743 28.27 -5.90 -32.39
N ALA A 744 27.07 -6.18 -31.89
CA ALA A 744 26.69 -5.86 -30.51
C ALA A 744 27.08 -6.96 -29.51
N THR A 745 27.34 -6.58 -28.26
CA THR A 745 27.54 -7.55 -27.16
C THR A 745 26.23 -8.04 -26.54
N PHE A 746 25.10 -7.44 -26.93
CA PHE A 746 23.73 -7.68 -26.44
C PHE A 746 22.75 -7.77 -27.62
N GLY A 747 21.61 -8.44 -27.43
CA GLY A 747 20.48 -8.48 -28.39
C GLY A 747 19.42 -7.42 -28.05
N LEU A 748 18.57 -7.05 -29.01
CA LEU A 748 17.40 -6.20 -28.78
C LEU A 748 16.10 -7.00 -28.88
N LEU A 749 15.14 -6.65 -28.04
CA LEU A 749 13.81 -7.24 -28.07
C LEU A 749 12.89 -6.47 -29.03
N GLU A 750 12.39 -7.15 -30.05
CA GLU A 750 11.47 -6.60 -31.05
C GLU A 750 10.16 -7.41 -31.12
N VAL A 751 9.16 -6.87 -31.80
CA VAL A 751 7.95 -7.58 -32.19
C VAL A 751 8.05 -8.03 -33.64
N ALA A 752 7.77 -9.30 -33.90
CA ALA A 752 7.75 -9.88 -35.23
C ALA A 752 6.59 -10.86 -35.42
N ALA A 753 6.36 -11.30 -36.66
CA ALA A 753 5.41 -12.39 -36.92
C ALA A 753 5.82 -13.66 -36.16
N CYS A 754 4.86 -14.34 -35.55
CA CYS A 754 5.11 -15.57 -34.81
C CYS A 754 5.65 -16.69 -35.72
N SER A 755 6.62 -17.43 -35.21
CA SER A 755 7.34 -18.51 -35.88
C SER A 755 7.85 -19.52 -34.84
N ASN A 756 8.37 -20.66 -35.31
CA ASN A 756 9.03 -21.64 -34.44
C ASN A 756 10.54 -21.37 -34.31
N SER A 757 11.01 -20.14 -34.56
CA SER A 757 12.42 -19.80 -34.40
C SER A 757 12.82 -19.83 -32.93
N ASN A 758 14.03 -20.28 -32.63
CA ASN A 758 14.62 -20.21 -31.29
C ASN A 758 14.72 -18.77 -30.76
N ASP A 759 14.70 -17.76 -31.64
CA ASP A 759 14.73 -16.34 -31.27
C ASP A 759 13.43 -15.86 -30.60
N GLN A 760 12.35 -16.66 -30.70
CA GLN A 760 11.05 -16.39 -30.09
C GLN A 760 10.72 -17.36 -28.95
N GLN A 761 11.67 -18.24 -28.58
CA GLN A 761 11.50 -19.23 -27.52
C GLN A 761 12.27 -18.79 -26.27
N TRP A 762 11.55 -18.68 -25.17
CA TRP A 762 12.07 -18.20 -23.89
C TRP A 762 11.97 -19.28 -22.82
N LEU A 763 12.91 -19.27 -21.89
CA LEU A 763 12.83 -19.98 -20.62
C LEU A 763 12.58 -18.95 -19.52
N VAL A 764 11.76 -19.35 -18.56
CA VAL A 764 11.57 -18.60 -17.32
C VAL A 764 12.33 -19.33 -16.24
N LEU A 765 13.14 -18.61 -15.47
CA LEU A 765 13.95 -19.17 -14.38
C LEU A 765 13.55 -18.50 -13.07
N ASN A 766 13.35 -19.30 -12.02
CA ASN A 766 13.01 -18.77 -10.70
C ASN A 766 14.20 -18.03 -10.08
N GLU A 767 13.97 -16.82 -9.56
CA GLU A 767 14.97 -15.99 -8.88
C GLU A 767 14.54 -15.62 -7.45
N GLU A 768 13.68 -16.46 -6.87
CA GLU A 768 13.12 -16.33 -5.53
C GLU A 768 12.25 -15.07 -5.35
N ASN A 769 11.57 -14.97 -4.21
CA ASN A 769 10.77 -13.80 -3.81
C ASN A 769 9.69 -13.39 -4.83
N GLY A 770 9.18 -14.36 -5.61
CA GLY A 770 8.17 -14.11 -6.65
C GLY A 770 8.70 -13.42 -7.90
N TYR A 771 10.02 -13.43 -8.13
CA TYR A 771 10.64 -12.89 -9.33
C TYR A 771 11.22 -13.99 -10.22
N VAL A 772 11.38 -13.66 -11.51
CA VAL A 772 11.97 -14.54 -12.51
C VAL A 772 12.98 -13.83 -13.39
N TYR A 773 13.89 -14.61 -13.94
CA TYR A 773 14.62 -14.25 -15.15
C TYR A 773 13.88 -14.78 -16.38
N ILE A 774 13.91 -14.01 -17.46
CA ILE A 774 13.46 -14.45 -18.78
C ILE A 774 14.71 -14.55 -19.66
N THR A 775 15.04 -15.75 -20.12
CA THR A 775 16.25 -16.06 -20.86
C THR A 775 15.93 -16.78 -22.16
N LYS A 776 16.87 -16.81 -23.10
CA LYS A 776 16.75 -17.55 -24.36
C LYS A 776 17.43 -18.90 -24.21
N ASP A 777 16.81 -19.94 -24.75
CA ASP A 777 17.37 -21.29 -24.73
C ASP A 777 18.73 -21.34 -25.48
N GLY A 778 19.75 -21.89 -24.82
CA GLY A 778 21.10 -22.03 -25.37
C GLY A 778 21.99 -20.77 -25.34
N LEU A 779 21.56 -19.66 -24.74
CA LEU A 779 22.42 -18.51 -24.45
C LEU A 779 22.85 -18.51 -22.98
N ASP A 780 24.01 -19.12 -22.69
CA ASP A 780 24.56 -19.23 -21.33
C ASP A 780 24.64 -17.85 -20.64
N GLY A 781 23.75 -17.62 -19.67
CA GLY A 781 23.78 -16.49 -18.74
C GLY A 781 23.16 -15.17 -19.21
N ARG A 782 22.51 -15.10 -20.38
CA ARG A 782 21.86 -13.86 -20.87
C ARG A 782 20.40 -13.78 -20.48
N VAL A 783 19.94 -12.62 -20.02
CA VAL A 783 18.55 -12.39 -19.59
C VAL A 783 17.99 -11.09 -20.15
N MET A 784 16.67 -11.04 -20.27
CA MET A 784 15.91 -9.85 -20.64
C MET A 784 16.07 -8.75 -19.58
N ARG A 785 16.43 -7.52 -19.98
CA ARG A 785 16.55 -6.36 -19.09
C ARG A 785 16.28 -5.02 -19.80
N PRO A 786 15.89 -3.95 -19.09
CA PRO A 786 15.98 -2.60 -19.65
C PRO A 786 17.43 -2.22 -20.05
N ASP A 787 17.58 -1.43 -21.11
CA ASP A 787 18.82 -0.73 -21.48
C ASP A 787 19.22 0.28 -20.37
N GLY A 788 20.47 0.22 -19.91
CA GLY A 788 21.01 1.05 -18.83
C GLY A 788 21.39 0.30 -17.54
N SER A 789 22.44 0.80 -16.87
CA SER A 789 23.08 0.16 -15.71
C SER A 789 22.53 0.59 -14.34
N GLY A 790 21.29 1.07 -14.27
CA GLY A 790 20.70 1.59 -13.03
C GLY A 790 19.18 1.56 -13.02
N TYR A 791 18.59 1.70 -11.83
CA TYR A 791 17.13 1.78 -11.67
C TYR A 791 16.55 2.91 -12.52
N TYR A 792 15.50 2.56 -13.27
CA TYR A 792 14.78 3.49 -14.11
C TYR A 792 14.04 4.55 -13.25
N SER A 793 14.26 5.84 -13.57
CA SER A 793 13.76 6.99 -12.79
C SER A 793 12.88 7.97 -13.59
N GLY A 794 12.42 7.61 -14.79
CA GLY A 794 11.85 8.58 -15.74
C GLY A 794 10.48 8.24 -16.34
N ASN A 795 9.90 9.23 -17.02
CA ASN A 795 8.73 9.12 -17.89
C ASN A 795 9.13 8.84 -19.36
N SER A 796 10.33 8.31 -19.62
CA SER A 796 10.94 8.15 -20.95
C SER A 796 11.18 6.69 -21.31
N ASN A 797 10.43 6.14 -22.26
CA ASN A 797 10.51 4.73 -22.63
C ASN A 797 11.95 4.28 -22.94
N THR A 798 12.33 3.12 -22.40
CA THR A 798 13.69 2.56 -22.48
C THR A 798 13.65 1.24 -23.23
N ALA A 799 14.58 1.01 -24.16
CA ALA A 799 14.66 -0.23 -24.93
C ALA A 799 14.87 -1.45 -24.01
N VAL A 800 14.47 -2.64 -24.47
CA VAL A 800 14.75 -3.90 -23.78
C VAL A 800 15.85 -4.66 -24.50
N GLU A 801 16.88 -5.04 -23.75
CA GLU A 801 18.06 -5.76 -24.20
C GLU A 801 18.09 -7.18 -23.66
N ILE A 802 18.88 -8.04 -24.30
CA ILE A 802 19.19 -9.40 -23.86
C ILE A 802 20.69 -9.48 -23.64
N ASP A 803 21.09 -9.53 -22.37
CA ASP A 803 22.48 -9.34 -21.97
C ASP A 803 22.88 -10.22 -20.78
N LEU A 804 24.18 -10.41 -20.59
CA LEU A 804 24.74 -11.19 -19.49
C LEU A 804 24.48 -10.51 -18.14
N ILE A 805 24.16 -11.31 -17.12
CA ILE A 805 24.15 -10.83 -15.73
C ILE A 805 25.61 -10.54 -15.33
N PRO A 806 25.99 -9.30 -14.95
CA PRO A 806 27.37 -8.99 -14.56
C PRO A 806 27.80 -9.75 -13.29
N GLU A 807 29.01 -10.32 -13.28
CA GLU A 807 29.57 -10.94 -12.08
C GLU A 807 29.77 -9.90 -10.96
N GLY A 808 29.04 -10.05 -9.85
CA GLY A 808 29.25 -9.26 -8.62
C GLY A 808 28.37 -8.03 -8.43
N ASP A 809 27.39 -7.76 -9.31
CA ASP A 809 26.51 -6.59 -9.20
C ASP A 809 25.20 -6.89 -8.46
N ASN A 810 25.30 -7.18 -7.15
CA ASN A 810 24.12 -7.39 -6.30
C ASN A 810 23.34 -6.08 -6.04
N ALA A 811 23.92 -4.91 -6.33
CA ALA A 811 23.30 -3.60 -6.11
C ALA A 811 22.29 -3.23 -7.21
N ASN A 812 22.49 -3.71 -8.44
CA ASN A 812 21.60 -3.51 -9.58
C ASN A 812 20.68 -4.70 -9.89
N GLY A 813 20.74 -5.79 -9.12
CA GLY A 813 20.09 -7.08 -9.42
C GLY A 813 18.57 -7.05 -9.70
N PHE A 814 17.87 -5.97 -9.33
CA PHE A 814 16.44 -5.82 -9.62
C PHE A 814 16.12 -5.48 -11.08
N VAL A 815 17.03 -4.86 -11.85
CA VAL A 815 16.73 -4.52 -13.26
C VAL A 815 16.64 -5.76 -14.15
N PHE A 816 17.29 -6.85 -13.76
CA PHE A 816 17.27 -8.12 -14.49
C PHE A 816 16.06 -8.99 -14.13
N ARG A 817 15.36 -8.68 -13.03
CA ARG A 817 14.30 -9.50 -12.46
C ARG A 817 12.92 -9.00 -12.88
N TRP A 818 12.06 -9.92 -13.26
CA TRP A 818 10.69 -9.64 -13.69
C TRP A 818 9.68 -10.24 -12.73
N GLN A 819 8.63 -9.48 -12.44
CA GLN A 819 7.43 -9.99 -11.78
C GLN A 819 6.37 -10.26 -12.85
N VAL A 820 5.83 -11.47 -12.87
CA VAL A 820 4.80 -11.89 -13.82
C VAL A 820 3.43 -11.60 -13.22
N LEU A 821 2.68 -10.68 -13.80
CA LEU A 821 1.38 -10.23 -13.29
C LEU A 821 0.25 -10.73 -14.19
N TYR A 822 -0.77 -11.30 -13.59
CA TYR A 822 -1.88 -11.91 -14.32
C TYR A 822 -3.08 -10.97 -14.40
N SER A 823 -3.85 -11.07 -15.47
CA SER A 823 -5.12 -10.38 -15.63
C SER A 823 -6.04 -11.21 -16.52
N GLN A 824 -7.33 -10.88 -16.51
CA GLN A 824 -8.29 -11.49 -17.44
C GLN A 824 -7.98 -11.18 -18.93
N LYS A 825 -7.12 -10.20 -19.21
CA LYS A 825 -6.67 -9.85 -20.56
C LYS A 825 -5.36 -10.55 -20.98
N GLY A 826 -4.66 -11.20 -20.05
CA GLY A 826 -3.34 -11.81 -20.27
C GLY A 826 -2.34 -11.47 -19.17
N VAL A 827 -1.06 -11.58 -19.49
CA VAL A 827 0.08 -11.42 -18.58
C VAL A 827 0.80 -10.09 -18.83
N SER A 828 1.18 -9.37 -17.78
CA SER A 828 2.10 -8.23 -17.89
C SER A 828 3.39 -8.53 -17.14
N PHE A 829 4.51 -8.11 -17.69
CA PHE A 829 5.83 -8.28 -17.07
C PHE A 829 6.25 -6.96 -16.43
N ALA A 830 6.34 -6.94 -15.11
CA ALA A 830 6.71 -5.77 -14.34
C ALA A 830 8.17 -5.83 -13.89
N ASN A 831 8.85 -4.69 -13.93
CA ASN A 831 10.22 -4.50 -13.47
C ASN A 831 10.26 -3.39 -12.41
N LYS A 832 11.21 -3.48 -11.47
CA LYS A 832 11.29 -2.58 -10.32
C LYS A 832 12.11 -1.32 -10.67
N GLY A 833 11.44 -0.18 -10.80
CA GLY A 833 12.09 1.14 -10.89
C GLY A 833 12.36 1.77 -9.51
N TYR A 834 13.01 2.95 -9.48
CA TYR A 834 13.33 3.66 -8.22
C TYR A 834 12.08 4.09 -7.45
N ASN A 835 11.11 4.71 -8.14
CA ASN A 835 9.91 5.32 -7.55
C ASN A 835 8.61 4.92 -8.26
N VAL A 836 8.69 4.19 -9.37
CA VAL A 836 7.54 3.76 -10.18
C VAL A 836 7.73 2.32 -10.64
N ARG A 837 6.63 1.56 -10.65
CA ARG A 837 6.59 0.26 -11.30
C ARG A 837 6.62 0.50 -12.81
N SER A 838 7.49 -0.21 -13.51
CA SER A 838 7.56 -0.12 -14.96
C SER A 838 7.16 -1.46 -15.56
N VAL A 839 6.56 -1.45 -16.74
CA VAL A 839 6.02 -2.63 -17.43
C VAL A 839 6.57 -2.73 -18.83
N LEU A 840 6.72 -3.96 -19.31
CA LEU A 840 7.06 -4.27 -20.70
C LEU A 840 5.96 -3.74 -21.63
N ASP A 841 6.36 -3.09 -22.72
CA ASP A 841 5.47 -2.51 -23.72
C ASP A 841 6.06 -2.62 -25.12
N SER A 842 5.23 -2.96 -26.09
CA SER A 842 5.57 -3.14 -27.49
C SER A 842 4.89 -2.12 -28.42
N GLU A 843 4.09 -1.20 -27.89
CA GLU A 843 3.57 -0.06 -28.66
C GLU A 843 4.66 1.02 -28.79
N GLY A 844 5.31 1.04 -29.96
CA GLY A 844 6.54 1.78 -30.20
C GLY A 844 6.48 3.28 -29.92
N VAL A 845 7.56 3.82 -29.35
CA VAL A 845 7.85 5.26 -29.42
C VAL A 845 8.35 5.58 -30.81
N SER A 846 7.66 6.51 -31.46
CA SER A 846 8.01 7.17 -32.73
C SER A 846 9.51 7.16 -33.06
N SER A 847 9.97 6.18 -33.86
CA SER A 847 11.02 6.25 -34.89
C SER A 847 11.50 4.86 -35.38
N ASN A 848 11.32 3.79 -34.59
CA ASN A 848 11.58 2.40 -34.98
C ASN A 848 10.36 1.52 -34.62
N GLU A 849 9.51 1.19 -35.60
CA GLU A 849 8.14 0.69 -35.39
C GLU A 849 7.98 -0.68 -34.70
N ASN A 850 9.07 -1.39 -34.36
CA ASN A 850 9.02 -2.76 -33.81
C ASN A 850 9.73 -2.96 -32.46
N LEU A 851 10.36 -1.93 -31.88
CA LEU A 851 11.17 -2.10 -30.68
C LEU A 851 10.31 -2.22 -29.41
N VAL A 852 10.60 -3.22 -28.57
CA VAL A 852 9.97 -3.39 -27.26
C VAL A 852 10.71 -2.53 -26.24
N VAL A 853 9.94 -1.84 -25.41
CA VAL A 853 10.40 -0.88 -24.42
C VAL A 853 9.82 -1.21 -23.03
N ILE A 854 10.33 -0.52 -22.03
CA ILE A 854 9.72 -0.43 -20.71
C ILE A 854 9.17 0.97 -20.52
N LYS A 855 7.94 1.07 -20.01
CA LYS A 855 7.27 2.33 -19.65
C LYS A 855 6.81 2.33 -18.20
N ALA A 856 6.61 3.52 -17.63
CA ALA A 856 5.98 3.66 -16.32
C ALA A 856 4.53 3.15 -16.38
N ALA A 857 4.11 2.36 -15.39
CA ALA A 857 2.75 1.84 -15.34
C ALA A 857 1.77 2.91 -14.83
N SER A 858 0.88 3.38 -15.70
CA SER A 858 -0.22 4.31 -15.36
C SER A 858 -1.54 3.60 -15.01
N GLY A 859 -1.55 2.27 -14.90
CA GLY A 859 -2.75 1.46 -14.70
C GLY A 859 -3.57 1.29 -15.97
N ALA A 860 -4.00 2.38 -16.60
CA ALA A 860 -4.79 2.38 -17.84
C ALA A 860 -4.00 1.95 -19.08
N ASP A 861 -2.69 2.24 -19.13
CA ASP A 861 -1.86 1.98 -20.31
C ASP A 861 -1.05 0.68 -20.21
N THR A 862 -1.31 -0.19 -19.21
CA THR A 862 -0.51 -1.42 -19.05
C THR A 862 -0.77 -2.37 -20.22
N GLN A 863 0.27 -2.74 -20.96
CA GLN A 863 0.15 -3.73 -22.02
C GLN A 863 0.14 -5.15 -21.45
N TYR A 864 -0.65 -6.03 -22.07
CA TYR A 864 -0.74 -7.45 -21.74
C TYR A 864 -0.27 -8.31 -22.92
N PHE A 865 0.21 -9.50 -22.58
CA PHE A 865 0.75 -10.51 -23.47
C PHE A 865 0.06 -11.85 -23.23
N VAL A 866 0.04 -12.71 -24.24
CA VAL A 866 -0.33 -14.13 -24.11
C VAL A 866 0.95 -14.93 -24.01
N VAL A 867 1.05 -15.79 -23.00
CA VAL A 867 2.19 -16.69 -22.79
C VAL A 867 1.75 -18.11 -23.12
N GLU A 868 2.41 -18.74 -24.09
CA GLU A 868 2.10 -20.12 -24.53
C GLU A 868 3.29 -21.03 -24.29
N GLU A 869 3.07 -22.16 -23.62
CA GLU A 869 4.06 -23.24 -23.52
C GLU A 869 4.13 -24.02 -24.85
N ILE A 870 5.33 -24.42 -25.28
CA ILE A 870 5.60 -25.10 -26.57
C ILE A 870 6.30 -26.43 -26.46
#